data_AF-A0A421J9J2-F1
#
_entry.id   AF-A0A421J9J2-F1
#
_cell.length_a   1.000
_cell.length_b   1.000
_cell.length_c   1.000
_cell.angle_alpha   90.00
_cell.angle_beta   90.00
_cell.angle_gamma   90.00
#
_symmetry.space_group_name_H-M   'P 1'
#
loop_
_entity.id
_entity.type
_entity.pdbx_description
1 polymer ?
#
loop_
_entity_poly.entity_id
_entity_poly.type
_entity_poly.pdbx_seq_one_letter_code
_entity_poly.pdbx_strand_id
1 'polypeptide(L)'
;MEEYAHLPLEERLVHSVWKVRLQAYDELATQFAQDPSSFNLFSNFDLIKTIITDANVVAQEAAIGCFSTYLQLGASAQTIPRLRNAGVVSALGEKGLSSSRAGTKSKTIDCLLSMVELAGKSSDIDDVVEDILAFTSAKLPKLVASSVNAVTSIVDTFGCVVVSPKPIVPFIPKLFAHADRNVRAEATKLCVVLYQWLGDAVSTMVFADLKPVQQKDLTKAFEKAERTTTQKKLTRKQQLEQQQKDESSAVAASEHHQDISETKEDVNMDDAFDAFDVIPPVEVLSKFPSNFYQQIQSTQWKERKETLDEVHAVLEKTARLEPSDDYTDFVRVLSKCLKDSNIIVVQLAANCVEYLAKGLREGFSKYRSMVLDQLVERTKERKASVSEALNTALDTIFQFSSLSDVLGACISGMNSKVPLVKISATNYLYRCLLSTKEPVQESDVATIMSVGQKLLADSQEPVRQAATQMVGTLMKLAGQRQLKPYLEKVDDNRKAKVMKVFETVQVSLAPSAVPTKNPPAPAQPPRSQLANRDVAGADSTRKLALPGGPRSSIPSKRGATSPAKREDSQKPSLYGRGFASRPLPSATIPKLDQAVPELSRELSFTQKDREELEKLRKEKDSWAKEKVSLVHSQERLSLEKDQLSQQLEILRQQMQSATRDSENAAQLLKQKDSQIIRLNSDLETAKLKIRDLDQTVEMMRLQQTSTQSHFSHSPVSPYPLNTRLTSGELSTRVSYVAVESTPVSIATGSRVVLMSSKLRILVPVKRVIDFAIKPRINKAGTGVETKGVKFSMNPFCDIALEESLRLRENNNGLVDHIHAVSIGPTKAQDVLRTALAKGADSTTLVDVGDEEVEPLAVAKILKKMVEKQNSNLVILGKQAIDDDANQTGQILSGLLNWPQATNASKVQVEGDSVTVTREIDGGSGTLRAKLPMVITTDLRLNEPRYASLPNIMKAKKKPLEKLKASDFDVDLTKRVETLKVEEPPARKAGVRVESVDELISKLKEIKAL
;
A
#
# COMPACT_ATOMS: atom_id res chain seq x y z
N MET A 1 28.81 -56.48 -26.10
CA MET A 1 28.65 -55.71 -24.83
C MET A 1 30.03 -55.47 -24.23
N GLU A 2 30.77 -56.53 -23.90
CA GLU A 2 32.18 -56.45 -23.47
C GLU A 2 33.04 -55.64 -24.45
N GLU A 3 32.81 -55.77 -25.77
CA GLU A 3 33.44 -54.96 -26.84
C GLU A 3 33.40 -53.43 -26.61
N TYR A 4 32.39 -52.92 -25.89
CA TYR A 4 32.19 -51.48 -25.65
C TYR A 4 32.75 -51.02 -24.31
N ALA A 5 33.28 -51.93 -23.47
CA ALA A 5 33.88 -51.59 -22.18
C ALA A 5 35.26 -50.91 -22.31
N HIS A 6 35.86 -50.95 -23.51
CA HIS A 6 37.13 -50.29 -23.83
C HIS A 6 36.99 -48.82 -24.26
N LEU A 7 35.76 -48.31 -24.42
CA LEU A 7 35.50 -46.92 -24.79
C LEU A 7 35.50 -46.00 -23.55
N PRO A 8 36.01 -44.74 -23.65
CA PRO A 8 35.89 -43.74 -22.59
C PRO A 8 34.45 -43.52 -22.13
N LEU A 9 34.27 -43.15 -20.86
CA LEU A 9 32.94 -43.00 -20.27
C LEU A 9 32.15 -41.88 -20.95
N GLU A 10 32.81 -40.79 -21.32
CA GLU A 10 32.26 -39.65 -22.06
C GLU A 10 31.65 -40.08 -23.41
N GLU A 11 32.34 -40.94 -24.15
CA GLU A 11 31.85 -41.48 -25.42
C GLU A 11 30.68 -42.44 -25.19
N ARG A 12 30.75 -43.29 -24.14
CA ARG A 12 29.69 -44.22 -23.78
C ARG A 12 28.40 -43.53 -23.34
N LEU A 13 28.47 -42.36 -22.70
CA LEU A 13 27.33 -41.55 -22.27
C LEU A 13 26.50 -41.00 -23.45
N VAL A 14 27.11 -40.75 -24.61
CA VAL A 14 26.43 -40.23 -25.83
C VAL A 14 26.33 -41.27 -26.96
N HIS A 15 26.85 -42.48 -26.75
CA HIS A 15 26.91 -43.55 -27.75
C HIS A 15 25.54 -43.88 -28.36
N SER A 16 25.50 -44.24 -29.64
CA SER A 16 24.24 -44.48 -30.39
C SER A 16 23.37 -45.59 -29.78
N VAL A 17 23.99 -46.66 -29.27
CA VAL A 17 23.30 -47.81 -28.67
C VAL A 17 22.87 -47.49 -27.23
N TRP A 18 21.56 -47.38 -27.00
CA TRP A 18 20.96 -47.01 -25.71
C TRP A 18 21.36 -47.92 -24.52
N LYS A 19 21.68 -49.21 -24.77
CA LYS A 19 22.15 -50.11 -23.72
C LYS A 19 23.54 -49.73 -23.19
N VAL A 20 24.40 -49.16 -24.04
CA VAL A 20 25.73 -48.67 -23.64
C VAL A 20 25.58 -47.39 -22.80
N ARG A 21 24.69 -46.48 -23.21
CA ARG A 21 24.34 -45.28 -22.43
C ARG A 21 23.75 -45.62 -21.06
N LEU A 22 22.78 -46.55 -21.01
CA LEU A 22 22.20 -47.03 -19.75
C LEU A 22 23.29 -47.51 -18.77
N GLN A 23 24.18 -48.40 -19.22
CA GLN A 23 25.29 -48.86 -18.38
C GLN A 23 26.22 -47.71 -17.96
N ALA A 24 26.49 -46.74 -18.85
CA ALA A 24 27.29 -45.57 -18.50
C ALA A 24 26.62 -44.68 -17.44
N TYR A 25 25.29 -44.56 -17.44
CA TYR A 25 24.55 -43.82 -16.40
C TYR A 25 24.58 -44.55 -15.04
N ASP A 26 24.41 -45.88 -15.03
CA ASP A 26 24.47 -46.69 -13.80
C ASP A 26 25.90 -46.73 -13.22
N GLU A 27 26.91 -46.81 -14.10
CA GLU A 27 28.33 -46.79 -13.76
C GLU A 27 28.77 -45.41 -13.22
N LEU A 28 28.38 -44.31 -13.88
CA LEU A 28 28.67 -42.96 -13.41
C LEU A 28 27.97 -42.63 -12.08
N ALA A 29 26.72 -43.07 -11.91
CA ALA A 29 26.00 -42.94 -10.63
C ALA A 29 26.72 -43.69 -9.48
N THR A 30 27.43 -44.78 -9.79
CA THR A 30 28.24 -45.52 -8.83
C THR A 30 29.58 -44.81 -8.57
N GLN A 31 30.24 -44.27 -9.61
CA GLN A 31 31.50 -43.52 -9.48
C GLN A 31 31.34 -42.25 -8.65
N PHE A 32 30.21 -41.54 -8.77
CA PHE A 32 29.86 -40.38 -7.95
C PHE A 32 29.86 -40.65 -6.43
N ALA A 33 29.74 -41.91 -5.99
CA ALA A 33 29.81 -42.30 -4.58
C ALA A 33 31.21 -42.80 -4.15
N GLN A 34 32.14 -42.95 -5.08
CA GLN A 34 33.46 -43.57 -4.86
C GLN A 34 34.63 -42.60 -5.11
N ASP A 35 34.53 -41.73 -6.13
CA ASP A 35 35.55 -40.73 -6.46
C ASP A 35 34.92 -39.36 -6.72
N PRO A 36 35.15 -38.35 -5.84
CA PRO A 36 34.72 -36.98 -6.07
C PRO A 36 35.28 -36.32 -7.34
N SER A 37 36.36 -36.84 -7.94
CA SER A 37 36.88 -36.29 -9.20
C SER A 37 35.93 -36.55 -10.38
N SER A 38 35.11 -37.61 -10.33
CA SER A 38 34.11 -37.93 -11.36
C SER A 38 33.03 -36.86 -11.55
N PHE A 39 32.79 -36.02 -10.53
CA PHE A 39 31.88 -34.86 -10.65
C PHE A 39 32.29 -33.87 -11.75
N ASN A 40 33.57 -33.86 -12.17
CA ASN A 40 34.06 -32.97 -13.22
C ASN A 40 33.35 -33.17 -14.57
N LEU A 41 32.90 -34.38 -14.91
CA LEU A 41 32.14 -34.64 -16.15
C LEU A 41 30.85 -33.80 -16.20
N PHE A 42 30.22 -33.56 -15.06
CA PHE A 42 29.00 -32.76 -14.92
C PHE A 42 29.25 -31.25 -14.80
N SER A 43 30.50 -30.80 -15.00
CA SER A 43 30.80 -29.40 -15.34
C SER A 43 30.29 -29.04 -16.74
N ASN A 44 30.07 -30.03 -17.61
CA ASN A 44 29.43 -29.84 -18.91
C ASN A 44 27.90 -29.91 -18.77
N PHE A 45 27.26 -28.74 -18.67
CA PHE A 45 25.80 -28.66 -18.49
C PHE A 45 25.00 -29.11 -19.73
N ASP A 46 25.57 -29.05 -20.94
CA ASP A 46 24.93 -29.57 -22.15
C ASP A 46 24.94 -31.11 -22.20
N LEU A 47 25.96 -31.75 -21.62
CA LEU A 47 25.95 -33.21 -21.40
C LEU A 47 24.82 -33.61 -20.46
N ILE A 48 24.65 -32.92 -19.32
CA ILE A 48 23.53 -33.14 -18.39
C ILE A 48 22.18 -33.03 -19.11
N LYS A 49 21.99 -31.96 -19.90
CA LYS A 49 20.79 -31.71 -20.70
C LYS A 49 20.54 -32.82 -21.73
N THR A 50 21.59 -33.35 -22.34
CA THR A 50 21.52 -34.47 -23.30
C THR A 50 21.06 -35.75 -22.64
N ILE A 51 21.63 -36.13 -21.49
CA ILE A 51 21.30 -37.42 -20.83
C ILE A 51 19.88 -37.43 -20.22
N ILE A 52 19.40 -36.33 -19.62
CA ILE A 52 18.03 -36.27 -19.07
C ILE A 52 16.93 -36.22 -20.15
N THR A 53 17.31 -35.96 -21.40
CA THR A 53 16.41 -35.93 -22.56
C THR A 53 16.57 -37.14 -23.50
N ASP A 54 17.28 -38.19 -23.05
CA ASP A 54 17.51 -39.43 -23.82
C ASP A 54 16.22 -39.98 -24.45
N ALA A 55 16.28 -40.27 -25.75
CA ALA A 55 15.17 -40.78 -26.55
C ALA A 55 14.65 -42.16 -26.08
N ASN A 56 15.44 -42.93 -25.32
CA ASN A 56 15.01 -44.18 -24.73
C ASN A 56 14.53 -43.98 -23.27
N VAL A 57 13.25 -44.22 -23.01
CA VAL A 57 12.60 -43.99 -21.71
C VAL A 57 13.13 -44.83 -20.54
N VAL A 58 13.92 -45.87 -20.78
CA VAL A 58 14.60 -46.65 -19.73
C VAL A 58 15.96 -46.04 -19.41
N ALA A 59 16.75 -45.73 -20.44
CA ALA A 59 18.02 -45.02 -20.30
C ALA A 59 17.81 -43.63 -19.66
N GLN A 60 16.76 -42.90 -20.06
CA GLN A 60 16.35 -41.63 -19.45
C GLN A 60 16.05 -41.73 -17.94
N GLU A 61 15.43 -42.84 -17.49
CA GLU A 61 15.11 -43.04 -16.07
C GLU A 61 16.36 -43.38 -15.22
N ALA A 62 17.39 -43.96 -15.83
CA ALA A 62 18.70 -44.10 -15.23
C ALA A 62 19.46 -42.76 -15.21
N ALA A 63 19.48 -42.01 -16.32
CA ALA A 63 20.11 -40.70 -16.42
C ALA A 63 19.60 -39.68 -15.38
N ILE A 64 18.27 -39.58 -15.20
CA ILE A 64 17.69 -38.71 -14.17
C ILE A 64 17.99 -39.24 -12.75
N GLY A 65 18.18 -40.56 -12.58
CA GLY A 65 18.68 -41.14 -11.34
C GLY A 65 20.13 -40.71 -11.04
N CYS A 66 21.01 -40.86 -12.02
CA CYS A 66 22.41 -40.41 -11.98
C CYS A 66 22.53 -38.90 -11.66
N PHE A 67 21.67 -38.07 -12.26
CA PHE A 67 21.59 -36.64 -11.96
C PHE A 67 21.10 -36.35 -10.53
N SER A 68 20.15 -37.15 -9.99
CA SER A 68 19.75 -37.04 -8.57
C SER A 68 20.92 -37.35 -7.62
N THR A 69 21.70 -38.41 -7.91
CA THR A 69 22.92 -38.74 -7.14
C THR A 69 23.95 -37.61 -7.19
N TYR A 70 24.17 -37.01 -8.37
CA TYR A 70 25.04 -35.83 -8.50
C TYR A 70 24.56 -34.65 -7.65
N LEU A 71 23.26 -34.35 -7.66
CA LEU A 71 22.69 -33.27 -6.84
C LEU A 71 22.94 -33.52 -5.33
N GLN A 72 22.75 -34.74 -4.86
CA GLN A 72 22.91 -35.08 -3.45
C GLN A 72 24.39 -34.98 -2.99
N LEU A 73 25.33 -35.48 -3.81
CA LEU A 73 26.73 -35.67 -3.42
C LEU A 73 27.70 -34.58 -3.90
N GLY A 74 27.55 -34.09 -5.13
CA GLY A 74 28.57 -33.27 -5.82
C GLY A 74 28.14 -31.84 -6.20
N ALA A 75 26.84 -31.53 -6.20
CA ALA A 75 26.35 -30.19 -6.55
C ALA A 75 26.50 -29.18 -5.40
N SER A 76 26.80 -27.93 -5.75
CA SER A 76 26.91 -26.81 -4.82
C SER A 76 25.77 -25.80 -5.02
N ALA A 77 25.56 -24.92 -4.04
CA ALA A 77 24.63 -23.79 -4.16
C ALA A 77 24.93 -22.90 -5.38
N GLN A 78 26.21 -22.74 -5.76
CA GLN A 78 26.61 -21.95 -6.95
C GLN A 78 26.36 -22.70 -8.27
N THR A 79 26.08 -24.01 -8.22
CA THR A 79 25.78 -24.84 -9.39
C THR A 79 24.33 -24.64 -9.86
N ILE A 80 23.40 -24.33 -8.94
CA ILE A 80 21.95 -24.25 -9.25
C ILE A 80 21.61 -23.18 -10.30
N PRO A 81 22.09 -21.91 -10.22
CA PRO A 81 21.84 -20.92 -11.26
C PRO A 81 22.47 -21.28 -12.62
N ARG A 82 23.57 -22.05 -12.62
CA ARG A 82 24.24 -22.49 -13.86
C ARG A 82 23.44 -23.58 -14.57
N LEU A 83 22.95 -24.58 -13.82
CA LEU A 83 22.02 -25.61 -14.31
C LEU A 83 20.73 -24.97 -14.86
N ARG A 84 20.19 -23.97 -14.15
CA ARG A 84 19.04 -23.19 -14.61
C ARG A 84 19.32 -22.51 -15.96
N ASN A 85 20.40 -21.73 -16.06
CA ASN A 85 20.76 -20.98 -17.26
C ASN A 85 21.08 -21.88 -18.48
N ALA A 86 21.59 -23.10 -18.26
CA ALA A 86 21.74 -24.10 -19.33
C ALA A 86 20.38 -24.69 -19.80
N GLY A 87 19.29 -24.43 -19.09
CA GLY A 87 17.94 -24.94 -19.39
C GLY A 87 17.68 -26.35 -18.86
N VAL A 88 18.42 -26.80 -17.83
CA VAL A 88 18.23 -28.15 -17.23
C VAL A 88 16.85 -28.28 -16.59
N VAL A 89 16.37 -27.25 -15.86
CA VAL A 89 15.02 -27.23 -15.26
C VAL A 89 13.94 -27.35 -16.35
N SER A 90 14.11 -26.64 -17.47
CA SER A 90 13.20 -26.71 -18.61
C SER A 90 13.19 -28.11 -19.25
N ALA A 91 14.35 -28.73 -19.44
CA ALA A 91 14.47 -30.10 -19.96
C ALA A 91 13.83 -31.16 -19.02
N LEU A 92 14.01 -31.01 -17.71
CA LEU A 92 13.31 -31.83 -16.69
C LEU A 92 11.79 -31.65 -16.78
N GLY A 93 11.30 -30.43 -17.01
CA GLY A 93 9.88 -30.17 -17.26
C GLY A 93 9.36 -30.84 -18.53
N GLU A 94 9.97 -30.55 -19.69
CA GLU A 94 9.52 -31.02 -20.99
C GLU A 94 9.57 -32.55 -21.15
N LYS A 95 10.59 -33.22 -20.59
CA LYS A 95 10.86 -34.65 -20.82
C LYS A 95 10.75 -35.53 -19.58
N GLY A 96 10.97 -34.98 -18.38
CA GLY A 96 10.81 -35.69 -17.12
C GLY A 96 9.36 -35.68 -16.64
N LEU A 97 8.82 -34.49 -16.30
CA LEU A 97 7.46 -34.33 -15.77
C LEU A 97 6.36 -34.77 -16.76
N SER A 98 6.61 -34.67 -18.07
CA SER A 98 5.68 -35.14 -19.10
C SER A 98 5.60 -36.67 -19.23
N SER A 99 6.56 -37.43 -18.67
CA SER A 99 6.79 -38.85 -18.93
C SER A 99 5.59 -39.76 -18.57
N SER A 100 5.40 -40.84 -19.32
CA SER A 100 4.39 -41.88 -19.04
C SER A 100 4.77 -42.76 -17.85
N ARG A 101 6.07 -42.90 -17.55
CA ARG A 101 6.59 -43.75 -16.48
C ARG A 101 6.50 -43.04 -15.13
N ALA A 102 6.08 -43.78 -14.09
CA ALA A 102 5.94 -43.22 -12.75
C ALA A 102 7.29 -42.89 -12.12
N GLY A 103 8.26 -43.81 -12.19
CA GLY A 103 9.60 -43.63 -11.61
C GLY A 103 10.38 -42.46 -12.22
N THR A 104 10.33 -42.28 -13.55
CA THR A 104 10.90 -41.11 -14.24
C THR A 104 10.35 -39.79 -13.67
N LYS A 105 9.02 -39.69 -13.47
CA LYS A 105 8.39 -38.50 -12.90
C LYS A 105 8.74 -38.28 -11.43
N SER A 106 8.79 -39.34 -10.62
CA SER A 106 9.22 -39.25 -9.22
C SER A 106 10.63 -38.69 -9.14
N LYS A 107 11.59 -39.36 -9.78
CA LYS A 107 13.00 -38.93 -9.84
C LYS A 107 13.17 -37.50 -10.36
N THR A 108 12.31 -37.06 -11.28
CA THR A 108 12.30 -35.66 -11.76
C THR A 108 11.89 -34.69 -10.65
N ILE A 109 10.84 -34.99 -9.87
CA ILE A 109 10.42 -34.19 -8.72
C ILE A 109 11.50 -34.23 -7.64
N ASP A 110 12.11 -35.39 -7.37
CA ASP A 110 13.20 -35.56 -6.40
C ASP A 110 14.41 -34.68 -6.77
N CYS A 111 14.77 -34.60 -8.07
CA CYS A 111 15.80 -33.68 -8.55
C CYS A 111 15.43 -32.21 -8.31
N LEU A 112 14.19 -31.81 -8.60
CA LEU A 112 13.72 -30.42 -8.39
C LEU A 112 13.70 -30.06 -6.89
N LEU A 113 13.32 -30.99 -6.02
CA LEU A 113 13.40 -30.83 -4.57
C LEU A 113 14.86 -30.65 -4.10
N SER A 114 15.79 -31.47 -4.60
CA SER A 114 17.22 -31.29 -4.29
C SER A 114 17.81 -29.99 -4.86
N MET A 115 17.34 -29.49 -6.02
CA MET A 115 17.76 -28.17 -6.52
C MET A 115 17.29 -27.03 -5.60
N VAL A 116 16.09 -27.11 -5.02
CA VAL A 116 15.59 -26.15 -4.02
C VAL A 116 16.33 -26.29 -2.68
N GLU A 117 16.64 -27.51 -2.25
CA GLU A 117 17.42 -27.79 -1.02
C GLU A 117 18.83 -27.18 -1.05
N LEU A 118 19.47 -27.19 -2.22
CA LEU A 118 20.82 -26.69 -2.44
C LEU A 118 20.89 -25.18 -2.68
N ALA A 119 19.78 -24.53 -3.03
CA ALA A 119 19.76 -23.12 -3.43
C ALA A 119 20.24 -22.20 -2.30
N GLY A 120 21.21 -21.33 -2.60
CA GLY A 120 21.87 -20.49 -1.58
C GLY A 120 21.08 -19.24 -1.17
N LYS A 121 20.06 -18.87 -1.95
CA LYS A 121 19.23 -17.67 -1.78
C LYS A 121 17.77 -18.00 -2.12
N SER A 122 16.83 -17.28 -1.50
CA SER A 122 15.40 -17.34 -1.86
C SER A 122 15.13 -16.94 -3.31
N SER A 123 15.89 -15.98 -3.87
CA SER A 123 15.82 -15.63 -5.31
C SER A 123 16.00 -16.84 -6.22
N ASP A 124 16.95 -17.71 -5.86
CA ASP A 124 17.35 -18.85 -6.67
C ASP A 124 16.33 -20.01 -6.56
N ILE A 125 15.48 -19.98 -5.51
CA ILE A 125 14.35 -20.89 -5.29
C ILE A 125 13.13 -20.42 -6.07
N ASP A 126 12.78 -19.13 -5.94
CA ASP A 126 11.67 -18.53 -6.68
C ASP A 126 11.91 -18.64 -8.21
N ASP A 127 13.14 -18.44 -8.67
CA ASP A 127 13.58 -18.67 -10.06
C ASP A 127 13.29 -20.10 -10.56
N VAL A 128 13.60 -21.12 -9.75
CA VAL A 128 13.33 -22.54 -10.09
C VAL A 128 11.83 -22.83 -10.08
N VAL A 129 11.06 -22.20 -9.19
CA VAL A 129 9.60 -22.33 -9.15
C VAL A 129 8.94 -21.63 -10.35
N GLU A 130 9.41 -20.46 -10.77
CA GLU A 130 8.92 -19.78 -11.97
C GLU A 130 9.17 -20.59 -13.26
N ASP A 131 10.36 -21.21 -13.40
CA ASP A 131 10.68 -22.11 -14.52
C ASP A 131 9.72 -23.33 -14.58
N ILE A 132 9.31 -23.86 -13.43
CA ILE A 132 8.29 -24.93 -13.37
C ILE A 132 6.89 -24.38 -13.67
N LEU A 133 6.55 -23.19 -13.16
CA LEU A 133 5.25 -22.54 -13.36
C LEU A 133 5.00 -22.19 -14.83
N ALA A 134 6.03 -21.93 -15.64
CA ALA A 134 5.92 -21.75 -17.08
C ALA A 134 5.14 -22.90 -17.76
N PHE A 135 5.38 -24.15 -17.32
CA PHE A 135 4.71 -25.34 -17.85
C PHE A 135 3.22 -25.45 -17.47
N THR A 136 2.71 -24.67 -16.51
CA THR A 136 1.25 -24.57 -16.25
C THR A 136 0.47 -24.00 -17.44
N SER A 137 1.18 -23.37 -18.39
CA SER A 137 0.61 -22.82 -19.63
C SER A 137 0.76 -23.75 -20.84
N ALA A 138 1.31 -24.96 -20.67
CA ALA A 138 1.56 -25.89 -21.76
C ALA A 138 0.25 -26.46 -22.38
N LYS A 139 0.30 -26.79 -23.68
CA LYS A 139 -0.84 -27.37 -24.42
C LYS A 139 -1.24 -28.78 -23.97
N LEU A 140 -0.39 -29.47 -23.19
CA LEU A 140 -0.61 -30.85 -22.75
C LEU A 140 -1.09 -30.88 -21.29
N PRO A 141 -2.37 -31.21 -21.01
CA PRO A 141 -2.93 -31.18 -19.65
C PRO A 141 -2.18 -32.04 -18.63
N LYS A 142 -1.60 -33.15 -19.08
CA LYS A 142 -0.79 -34.05 -18.26
C LYS A 142 0.51 -33.40 -17.77
N LEU A 143 1.14 -32.56 -18.60
CA LEU A 143 2.32 -31.79 -18.20
C LEU A 143 1.90 -30.71 -17.20
N VAL A 144 0.84 -29.95 -17.50
CA VAL A 144 0.27 -28.95 -16.57
C VAL A 144 0.01 -29.57 -15.18
N ALA A 145 -0.71 -30.70 -15.11
CA ALA A 145 -0.99 -31.39 -13.84
C ALA A 145 0.28 -31.88 -13.13
N SER A 146 1.27 -32.40 -13.86
CA SER A 146 2.53 -32.90 -13.28
C SER A 146 3.42 -31.74 -12.78
N SER A 147 3.39 -30.58 -13.43
CA SER A 147 4.07 -29.36 -12.97
C SER A 147 3.40 -28.76 -11.74
N VAL A 148 2.06 -28.72 -11.67
CA VAL A 148 1.32 -28.32 -10.45
C VAL A 148 1.62 -29.27 -9.28
N ASN A 149 1.71 -30.58 -9.54
CA ASN A 149 2.13 -31.54 -8.52
C ASN A 149 3.57 -31.29 -8.05
N ALA A 150 4.51 -30.97 -8.95
CA ALA A 150 5.89 -30.63 -8.58
C ALA A 150 5.97 -29.38 -7.68
N VAL A 151 5.25 -28.31 -8.03
CA VAL A 151 5.14 -27.10 -7.18
C VAL A 151 4.48 -27.44 -5.83
N THR A 152 3.42 -28.25 -5.82
CA THR A 152 2.79 -28.73 -4.59
C THR A 152 3.78 -29.46 -3.69
N SER A 153 4.58 -30.38 -4.24
CA SER A 153 5.62 -31.12 -3.49
C SER A 153 6.71 -30.19 -2.94
N ILE A 154 7.12 -29.16 -3.68
CA ILE A 154 8.10 -28.17 -3.24
C ILE A 154 7.57 -27.37 -2.04
N VAL A 155 6.35 -26.83 -2.12
CA VAL A 155 5.72 -26.08 -1.02
C VAL A 155 5.40 -26.98 0.18
N ASP A 156 5.00 -28.23 -0.05
CA ASP A 156 4.72 -29.20 1.02
C ASP A 156 5.99 -29.62 1.79
N THR A 157 7.15 -29.63 1.12
CA THR A 157 8.44 -30.06 1.70
C THR A 157 9.14 -28.92 2.46
N PHE A 158 9.30 -27.76 1.80
CA PHE A 158 10.09 -26.63 2.32
C PHE A 158 9.23 -25.54 2.98
N GLY A 159 7.92 -25.54 2.75
CA GLY A 159 7.00 -24.57 3.30
C GLY A 159 7.05 -23.19 2.63
N CYS A 160 6.07 -22.38 2.98
CA CYS A 160 5.99 -20.99 2.49
C CYS A 160 7.06 -20.06 3.11
N VAL A 161 7.78 -20.55 4.14
CA VAL A 161 8.97 -19.90 4.74
C VAL A 161 10.11 -19.74 3.74
N VAL A 162 10.30 -20.78 2.90
CA VAL A 162 11.42 -20.90 1.96
C VAL A 162 10.97 -20.64 0.52
N VAL A 163 9.72 -20.97 0.19
CA VAL A 163 9.16 -20.88 -1.16
C VAL A 163 8.11 -19.78 -1.20
N SER A 164 8.34 -18.71 -1.99
CA SER A 164 7.43 -17.58 -2.05
C SER A 164 6.07 -17.97 -2.66
N PRO A 165 4.94 -17.70 -2.00
CA PRO A 165 3.63 -17.90 -2.61
C PRO A 165 3.30 -16.87 -3.71
N LYS A 166 4.07 -15.76 -3.78
CA LYS A 166 3.83 -14.63 -4.70
C LYS A 166 3.87 -15.01 -6.19
N PRO A 167 4.88 -15.75 -6.70
CA PRO A 167 4.84 -16.25 -8.08
C PRO A 167 3.73 -17.30 -8.32
N ILE A 168 3.30 -18.04 -7.29
CA ILE A 168 2.35 -19.15 -7.42
C ILE A 168 0.89 -18.67 -7.55
N VAL A 169 0.46 -17.73 -6.69
CA VAL A 169 -0.94 -17.30 -6.57
C VAL A 169 -1.58 -16.85 -7.91
N PRO A 170 -0.93 -16.03 -8.77
CA PRO A 170 -1.52 -15.58 -10.04
C PRO A 170 -1.93 -16.69 -11.02
N PHE A 171 -1.34 -17.90 -10.90
CA PHE A 171 -1.68 -19.04 -11.77
C PHE A 171 -2.90 -19.82 -11.26
N ILE A 172 -3.27 -19.72 -9.98
CA ILE A 172 -4.31 -20.54 -9.36
C ILE A 172 -5.69 -20.38 -10.06
N PRO A 173 -6.19 -19.17 -10.38
CA PRO A 173 -7.47 -19.02 -11.07
C PRO A 173 -7.48 -19.68 -12.46
N LYS A 174 -6.35 -19.61 -13.19
CA LYS A 174 -6.17 -20.24 -14.50
C LYS A 174 -6.21 -21.77 -14.40
N LEU A 175 -5.60 -22.35 -13.37
CA LEU A 175 -5.65 -23.79 -13.10
C LEU A 175 -7.07 -24.25 -12.75
N PHE A 176 -7.81 -23.48 -11.95
CA PHE A 176 -9.23 -23.77 -11.65
C PHE A 176 -10.17 -23.56 -12.84
N ALA A 177 -9.82 -22.71 -13.80
CA ALA A 177 -10.55 -22.54 -15.06
C ALA A 177 -10.24 -23.62 -16.11
N HIS A 178 -9.23 -24.47 -15.88
CA HIS A 178 -8.75 -25.44 -16.85
C HIS A 178 -9.78 -26.57 -17.13
N ALA A 179 -9.91 -26.98 -18.40
CA ALA A 179 -10.92 -27.96 -18.81
C ALA A 179 -10.70 -29.34 -18.16
N ASP A 180 -9.46 -29.85 -18.19
CA ASP A 180 -9.08 -31.15 -17.64
C ASP A 180 -9.39 -31.25 -16.12
N ARG A 181 -9.92 -32.42 -15.71
CA ARG A 181 -10.32 -32.68 -14.32
C ARG A 181 -9.13 -32.83 -13.38
N ASN A 182 -8.03 -33.43 -13.84
CA ASN A 182 -6.86 -33.74 -13.03
C ASN A 182 -6.09 -32.44 -12.73
N VAL A 183 -5.91 -31.55 -13.72
CA VAL A 183 -5.34 -30.21 -13.49
C VAL A 183 -6.07 -29.47 -12.37
N ARG A 184 -7.41 -29.49 -12.37
CA ARG A 184 -8.22 -28.88 -11.31
C ARG A 184 -8.10 -29.60 -9.95
N ALA A 185 -7.92 -30.92 -9.94
CA ALA A 185 -7.70 -31.68 -8.71
C ALA A 185 -6.32 -31.39 -8.09
N GLU A 186 -5.26 -31.27 -8.89
CA GLU A 186 -3.94 -30.85 -8.43
C GLU A 186 -3.95 -29.39 -7.95
N ALA A 187 -4.72 -28.50 -8.60
CA ALA A 187 -4.92 -27.13 -8.12
C ALA A 187 -5.59 -27.07 -6.74
N THR A 188 -6.56 -27.96 -6.46
CA THR A 188 -7.13 -28.12 -5.11
C THR A 188 -6.07 -28.56 -4.10
N LYS A 189 -5.19 -29.52 -4.42
CA LYS A 189 -4.11 -29.93 -3.52
C LYS A 189 -3.14 -28.78 -3.22
N LEU A 190 -2.72 -28.04 -4.25
CA LEU A 190 -1.85 -26.88 -4.10
C LEU A 190 -2.46 -25.83 -3.16
N CYS A 191 -3.76 -25.54 -3.31
CA CYS A 191 -4.45 -24.60 -2.42
C CYS A 191 -4.61 -25.13 -0.99
N VAL A 192 -4.80 -26.44 -0.81
CA VAL A 192 -4.81 -27.07 0.53
C VAL A 192 -3.45 -26.93 1.19
N VAL A 193 -2.36 -27.29 0.52
CA VAL A 193 -0.99 -27.14 1.07
C VAL A 193 -0.68 -25.69 1.41
N LEU A 194 -1.01 -24.73 0.51
CA LEU A 194 -0.89 -23.30 0.80
C LEU A 194 -1.73 -22.89 2.03
N TYR A 195 -2.95 -23.41 2.18
CA TYR A 195 -3.82 -23.12 3.33
C TYR A 195 -3.29 -23.72 4.65
N GLN A 196 -2.63 -24.88 4.63
CA GLN A 196 -2.02 -25.43 5.84
C GLN A 196 -0.98 -24.46 6.42
N TRP A 197 -0.20 -23.81 5.57
CA TRP A 197 0.81 -22.79 5.94
C TRP A 197 0.22 -21.40 6.22
N LEU A 198 -0.56 -20.85 5.29
CA LEU A 198 -1.03 -19.46 5.31
C LEU A 198 -2.40 -19.27 6.00
N GLY A 199 -3.17 -20.35 6.18
CA GLY A 199 -4.52 -20.28 6.73
C GLY A 199 -5.47 -19.47 5.84
N ASP A 200 -6.40 -18.76 6.47
CA ASP A 200 -7.46 -18.02 5.76
C ASP A 200 -6.95 -16.87 4.87
N ALA A 201 -5.67 -16.49 4.99
CA ALA A 201 -5.02 -15.58 4.03
C ALA A 201 -5.08 -16.13 2.59
N VAL A 202 -5.10 -17.45 2.37
CA VAL A 202 -5.33 -18.05 1.04
C VAL A 202 -6.74 -17.76 0.54
N SER A 203 -7.74 -17.80 1.42
CA SER A 203 -9.12 -17.43 1.09
C SER A 203 -9.16 -15.98 0.59
N THR A 204 -8.50 -15.06 1.30
CA THR A 204 -8.41 -13.64 0.89
C THR A 204 -7.67 -13.47 -0.45
N MET A 205 -6.53 -14.15 -0.63
CA MET A 205 -5.71 -14.04 -1.85
C MET A 205 -6.37 -14.64 -3.10
N VAL A 206 -7.18 -15.69 -2.96
CA VAL A 206 -7.59 -16.54 -4.09
C VAL A 206 -9.09 -16.51 -4.36
N PHE A 207 -9.96 -16.36 -3.36
CA PHE A 207 -11.40 -16.57 -3.57
C PHE A 207 -12.05 -15.53 -4.48
N ALA A 208 -11.52 -14.30 -4.55
CA ALA A 208 -12.06 -13.23 -5.39
C ALA A 208 -12.13 -13.62 -6.89
N ASP A 209 -11.16 -14.39 -7.37
CA ASP A 209 -11.06 -14.82 -8.78
C ASP A 209 -11.69 -16.21 -9.05
N LEU A 210 -12.23 -16.87 -8.01
CA LEU A 210 -12.85 -18.20 -8.11
C LEU A 210 -14.38 -18.14 -8.11
N LYS A 211 -15.02 -19.11 -8.77
CA LYS A 211 -16.48 -19.22 -8.80
C LYS A 211 -17.01 -19.67 -7.43
N PRO A 212 -18.21 -19.26 -6.99
CA PRO A 212 -18.77 -19.63 -5.68
C PRO A 212 -18.85 -21.14 -5.39
N VAL A 213 -18.97 -21.99 -6.43
CA VAL A 213 -18.89 -23.45 -6.28
C VAL A 213 -17.48 -23.91 -5.91
N GLN A 214 -16.45 -23.33 -6.54
CA GLN A 214 -15.04 -23.63 -6.28
C GLN A 214 -14.61 -23.12 -4.90
N GLN A 215 -15.06 -21.93 -4.50
CA GLN A 215 -14.90 -21.41 -3.13
C GLN A 215 -15.48 -22.41 -2.12
N LYS A 216 -16.75 -22.82 -2.29
CA LYS A 216 -17.43 -23.75 -1.37
C LYS A 216 -16.79 -25.14 -1.30
N ASP A 217 -16.22 -25.63 -2.40
CA ASP A 217 -15.50 -26.91 -2.41
C ASP A 217 -14.07 -26.81 -1.84
N LEU A 218 -13.44 -25.63 -1.92
CA LEU A 218 -12.20 -25.34 -1.19
C LEU A 218 -12.43 -25.19 0.32
N THR A 219 -13.49 -24.50 0.77
CA THR A 219 -13.83 -24.41 2.20
C THR A 219 -13.95 -25.80 2.85
N LYS A 220 -14.65 -26.75 2.20
CA LYS A 220 -14.75 -28.15 2.66
C LYS A 220 -13.44 -28.93 2.68
N ALA A 221 -12.44 -28.48 1.91
CA ALA A 221 -11.10 -29.07 1.89
C ALA A 221 -10.23 -28.44 3.01
N PHE A 222 -10.37 -27.13 3.22
CA PHE A 222 -9.73 -26.37 4.29
C PHE A 222 -10.24 -26.78 5.69
N GLU A 223 -11.53 -27.07 5.83
CA GLU A 223 -12.16 -27.69 7.03
C GLU A 223 -11.53 -29.03 7.43
N LYS A 224 -10.79 -29.69 6.53
CA LYS A 224 -10.13 -30.99 6.73
C LYS A 224 -8.60 -30.89 6.74
N ALA A 225 -8.06 -29.67 6.63
CA ALA A 225 -6.64 -29.42 6.50
C ALA A 225 -6.09 -28.88 7.82
N GLU A 226 -5.32 -29.70 8.53
CA GLU A 226 -4.63 -29.27 9.75
C GLU A 226 -3.56 -28.22 9.41
N ARG A 227 -3.52 -27.13 10.18
CA ARG A 227 -2.53 -26.06 10.08
C ARG A 227 -1.13 -26.60 10.39
N THR A 228 -0.14 -26.22 9.59
CA THR A 228 1.27 -26.45 9.90
C THR A 228 2.05 -25.14 9.86
N THR A 229 3.02 -25.03 10.77
CA THR A 229 4.04 -23.97 10.79
C THR A 229 5.45 -24.55 10.72
N THR A 230 5.60 -25.88 10.72
CA THR A 230 6.89 -26.57 10.76
C THR A 230 7.28 -27.11 9.39
N GLN A 231 8.53 -26.87 9.02
CA GLN A 231 9.12 -27.22 7.73
C GLN A 231 9.52 -28.71 7.72
N LYS A 232 9.05 -29.49 6.73
CA LYS A 232 9.29 -30.95 6.71
C LYS A 232 10.74 -31.32 6.37
N LYS A 233 11.42 -30.49 5.57
CA LYS A 233 12.85 -30.63 5.27
C LYS A 233 13.55 -29.27 5.20
N LEU A 234 14.57 -29.09 6.02
CA LEU A 234 15.42 -27.89 6.02
C LEU A 234 16.26 -27.81 4.73
N THR A 235 16.51 -26.60 4.21
CA THR A 235 17.49 -26.36 3.14
C THR A 235 18.91 -26.61 3.65
N ARG A 236 19.86 -26.91 2.76
CA ARG A 236 21.26 -27.18 3.13
C ARG A 236 21.94 -25.96 3.78
N LYS A 237 21.44 -24.75 3.51
CA LYS A 237 21.82 -23.52 4.22
C LYS A 237 21.34 -23.54 5.68
N GLN A 238 20.03 -23.76 5.90
CA GLN A 238 19.46 -23.83 7.26
C GLN A 238 20.13 -24.94 8.09
N GLN A 239 20.45 -26.09 7.48
CA GLN A 239 21.18 -27.19 8.13
C GLN A 239 22.56 -26.74 8.65
N LEU A 240 23.32 -25.98 7.84
CA LEU A 240 24.63 -25.43 8.24
C LEU A 240 24.51 -24.35 9.32
N GLU A 241 23.51 -23.47 9.22
CA GLU A 241 23.25 -22.43 10.23
C GLU A 241 22.80 -23.04 11.57
N GLN A 242 22.06 -24.15 11.53
CA GLN A 242 21.72 -24.92 12.74
C GLN A 242 22.95 -25.64 13.31
N GLN A 243 23.75 -26.33 12.50
CA GLN A 243 24.99 -26.96 12.96
C GLN A 243 25.94 -25.96 13.63
N GLN A 244 26.07 -24.73 13.10
CA GLN A 244 26.87 -23.68 13.73
C GLN A 244 26.29 -23.19 15.07
N LYS A 245 24.96 -23.10 15.20
CA LYS A 245 24.30 -22.81 16.48
C LYS A 245 24.54 -23.94 17.49
N ASP A 246 24.38 -25.19 17.06
CA ASP A 246 24.54 -26.38 17.89
C ASP A 246 26.00 -26.56 18.32
N GLU A 247 26.99 -26.35 17.44
CA GLU A 247 28.42 -26.33 17.77
C GLU A 247 28.76 -25.20 18.77
N SER A 248 28.24 -23.97 18.56
CA SER A 248 28.46 -22.87 19.50
C SER A 248 27.84 -23.14 20.88
N SER A 249 26.74 -23.87 20.93
CA SER A 249 26.05 -24.30 22.16
C SER A 249 26.79 -25.46 22.83
N ALA A 250 27.34 -26.41 22.06
CA ALA A 250 28.13 -27.53 22.56
C ALA A 250 29.48 -27.06 23.15
N VAL A 251 30.11 -26.03 22.57
CA VAL A 251 31.30 -25.40 23.16
C VAL A 251 30.95 -24.77 24.52
N ALA A 252 29.81 -24.08 24.64
CA ALA A 252 29.34 -23.54 25.92
C ALA A 252 28.97 -24.64 26.95
N ALA A 253 28.40 -25.75 26.49
CA ALA A 253 28.09 -26.92 27.34
C ALA A 253 29.34 -27.68 27.82
N SER A 254 30.50 -27.50 27.18
CA SER A 254 31.71 -28.26 27.50
C SER A 254 32.38 -27.93 28.85
N GLU A 255 31.98 -26.84 29.54
CA GLU A 255 32.55 -26.48 30.84
C GLU A 255 31.87 -27.14 32.05
N HIS A 256 30.65 -27.70 31.94
CA HIS A 256 29.96 -28.39 33.05
C HIS A 256 29.22 -29.66 32.60
N HIS A 257 29.58 -30.79 33.19
CA HIS A 257 29.03 -32.10 32.83
C HIS A 257 28.59 -32.90 34.07
N GLN A 258 27.27 -32.93 34.33
CA GLN A 258 26.58 -34.12 34.84
C GLN A 258 25.05 -34.02 34.78
N ASP A 259 24.41 -35.20 34.85
CA ASP A 259 22.99 -35.51 35.01
C ASP A 259 21.98 -34.97 33.98
N ILE A 260 21.74 -35.80 32.97
CA ILE A 260 20.58 -35.73 32.06
C ILE A 260 19.32 -36.17 32.81
N SER A 261 18.22 -35.42 32.65
CA SER A 261 16.86 -35.96 32.81
C SER A 261 15.99 -35.52 31.64
N GLU A 262 15.17 -36.42 31.11
CA GLU A 262 14.42 -36.20 29.86
C GLU A 262 13.22 -35.27 30.09
N THR A 263 13.40 -33.98 29.78
CA THR A 263 12.29 -33.08 29.45
C THR A 263 12.35 -32.72 27.97
N LYS A 264 11.20 -32.79 27.29
CA LYS A 264 11.09 -32.39 25.88
C LYS A 264 11.49 -30.93 25.73
N GLU A 265 12.41 -30.65 24.81
CA GLU A 265 12.76 -29.28 24.44
C GLU A 265 11.63 -28.69 23.58
N ASP A 266 10.76 -27.90 24.21
CA ASP A 266 9.85 -27.00 23.49
C ASP A 266 10.72 -25.92 22.81
N VAL A 267 11.03 -26.15 21.54
CA VAL A 267 11.92 -25.29 20.73
C VAL A 267 11.39 -23.86 20.67
N ASN A 268 12.26 -22.86 20.89
CA ASN A 268 11.92 -21.43 20.86
C ASN A 268 11.15 -21.06 19.57
N MET A 269 9.96 -20.49 19.74
CA MET A 269 8.92 -20.42 18.71
C MET A 269 8.64 -18.98 18.21
N ASP A 270 9.68 -18.16 18.08
CA ASP A 270 9.55 -16.74 17.68
C ASP A 270 9.88 -16.47 16.20
N ASP A 271 10.70 -17.29 15.52
CA ASP A 271 10.91 -17.24 14.05
C ASP A 271 9.73 -17.89 13.27
N ALA A 272 8.51 -17.73 13.77
CA ALA A 272 7.30 -18.29 13.18
C ALA A 272 6.85 -17.49 11.95
N PHE A 273 6.91 -18.10 10.78
CA PHE A 273 6.48 -17.51 9.50
C PHE A 273 5.04 -16.95 9.56
N ASP A 274 4.92 -15.63 9.45
CA ASP A 274 3.64 -14.94 9.50
C ASP A 274 3.01 -14.82 8.10
N ALA A 275 1.83 -15.39 7.95
CA ALA A 275 1.06 -15.37 6.70
C ALA A 275 0.73 -13.95 6.21
N PHE A 276 0.70 -12.95 7.10
CA PHE A 276 0.48 -11.54 6.78
C PHE A 276 1.60 -10.94 5.91
N ASP A 277 2.85 -11.36 6.08
CA ASP A 277 3.98 -10.79 5.34
C ASP A 277 4.03 -11.23 3.87
N VAL A 278 3.35 -12.32 3.54
CA VAL A 278 3.12 -12.77 2.16
C VAL A 278 2.07 -11.91 1.45
N ILE A 279 1.04 -11.46 2.18
CA ILE A 279 -0.03 -10.62 1.62
C ILE A 279 0.62 -9.35 1.03
N PRO A 280 0.35 -9.01 -0.24
CA PRO A 280 0.84 -7.74 -0.79
C PRO A 280 0.19 -6.58 -0.02
N PRO A 281 0.94 -5.53 0.34
CA PRO A 281 0.33 -4.35 0.93
C PRO A 281 -0.61 -3.69 -0.08
N VAL A 282 -1.70 -3.13 0.42
CA VAL A 282 -2.76 -2.55 -0.41
C VAL A 282 -3.03 -1.12 0.02
N GLU A 283 -2.82 -0.19 -0.90
CA GLU A 283 -3.27 1.20 -0.78
C GLU A 283 -4.81 1.24 -0.70
N VAL A 284 -5.37 1.97 0.26
CA VAL A 284 -6.84 2.09 0.43
C VAL A 284 -7.35 3.53 0.40
N LEU A 285 -6.48 4.53 0.57
CA LEU A 285 -6.90 5.93 0.66
C LEU A 285 -7.53 6.41 -0.66
N SER A 286 -7.01 5.98 -1.82
CA SER A 286 -7.64 6.20 -3.14
C SER A 286 -8.94 5.42 -3.39
N LYS A 287 -9.28 4.45 -2.53
CA LYS A 287 -10.51 3.63 -2.63
C LYS A 287 -11.63 4.14 -1.74
N PHE A 288 -11.37 5.16 -0.91
CA PHE A 288 -12.41 5.82 -0.14
C PHE A 288 -13.26 6.74 -1.04
N PRO A 289 -14.52 7.03 -0.69
CA PRO A 289 -15.36 7.92 -1.49
C PRO A 289 -14.69 9.28 -1.71
N SER A 290 -14.70 9.80 -2.95
CA SER A 290 -14.05 11.09 -3.28
C SER A 290 -14.65 12.30 -2.55
N ASN A 291 -15.86 12.14 -2.00
CA ASN A 291 -16.56 13.08 -1.13
C ASN A 291 -16.50 12.72 0.38
N PHE A 292 -15.67 11.74 0.79
CA PHE A 292 -15.53 11.24 2.16
C PHE A 292 -15.44 12.37 3.20
N TYR A 293 -14.49 13.30 3.03
CA TYR A 293 -14.25 14.39 3.97
C TYR A 293 -15.42 15.39 4.06
N GLN A 294 -16.29 15.47 3.04
CA GLN A 294 -17.48 16.31 3.04
C GLN A 294 -18.64 15.59 3.75
N GLN A 295 -18.96 14.35 3.34
CA GLN A 295 -20.07 13.59 3.93
C GLN A 295 -19.84 13.29 5.41
N ILE A 296 -18.60 12.96 5.82
CA ILE A 296 -18.27 12.66 7.22
C ILE A 296 -18.35 13.89 8.14
N GLN A 297 -18.37 15.10 7.56
CA GLN A 297 -18.60 16.37 8.26
C GLN A 297 -20.05 16.87 8.16
N SER A 298 -20.92 16.16 7.43
CA SER A 298 -22.33 16.51 7.27
C SER A 298 -23.06 16.52 8.61
N THR A 299 -24.04 17.41 8.76
CA THR A 299 -24.96 17.40 9.90
C THR A 299 -25.87 16.16 9.89
N GLN A 300 -26.15 15.60 8.71
CA GLN A 300 -26.98 14.40 8.55
C GLN A 300 -26.20 13.14 8.98
N TRP A 301 -26.59 12.54 10.11
CA TRP A 301 -25.93 11.33 10.63
C TRP A 301 -26.02 10.13 9.68
N LYS A 302 -27.02 10.10 8.78
CA LYS A 302 -27.17 9.05 7.75
C LYS A 302 -26.03 9.09 6.73
N GLU A 303 -25.68 10.28 6.24
CA GLU A 303 -24.54 10.46 5.34
C GLU A 303 -23.25 10.01 6.03
N ARG A 304 -23.00 10.48 7.27
CA ARG A 304 -21.85 10.04 8.08
C ARG A 304 -21.81 8.52 8.30
N LYS A 305 -22.97 7.86 8.43
CA LYS A 305 -23.07 6.40 8.54
C LYS A 305 -22.74 5.72 7.22
N GLU A 306 -23.39 6.12 6.12
CA GLU A 306 -23.23 5.52 4.79
C GLU A 306 -21.77 5.63 4.30
N THR A 307 -21.12 6.77 4.51
CA THR A 307 -19.68 6.95 4.25
C THR A 307 -18.80 5.99 5.07
N LEU A 308 -19.13 5.74 6.34
CA LEU A 308 -18.38 4.79 7.17
C LEU A 308 -18.70 3.33 6.86
N ASP A 309 -19.92 2.99 6.40
CA ASP A 309 -20.23 1.65 5.89
C ASP A 309 -19.37 1.33 4.66
N GLU A 310 -19.24 2.28 3.73
CA GLU A 310 -18.43 2.12 2.51
C GLU A 310 -16.94 1.97 2.84
N VAL A 311 -16.39 2.83 3.71
CA VAL A 311 -14.99 2.74 4.15
C VAL A 311 -14.72 1.46 4.97
N HIS A 312 -15.64 1.06 5.85
CA HIS A 312 -15.56 -0.23 6.55
C HIS A 312 -15.46 -1.38 5.55
N ALA A 313 -16.31 -1.40 4.53
CA ALA A 313 -16.33 -2.45 3.51
C ALA A 313 -15.12 -2.43 2.56
N VAL A 314 -14.25 -1.40 2.62
CA VAL A 314 -12.91 -1.39 1.99
C VAL A 314 -11.88 -1.97 2.95
N LEU A 315 -11.85 -1.52 4.21
CA LEU A 315 -10.90 -1.98 5.23
C LEU A 315 -11.08 -3.47 5.57
N GLU A 316 -12.32 -3.93 5.74
CA GLU A 316 -12.70 -5.32 6.05
C GLU A 316 -12.25 -6.33 4.98
N LYS A 317 -12.17 -5.91 3.72
CA LYS A 317 -11.66 -6.73 2.61
C LYS A 317 -10.14 -6.69 2.45
N THR A 318 -9.46 -5.82 3.19
CA THR A 318 -8.05 -5.48 2.97
C THR A 318 -7.21 -5.99 4.14
N ALA A 319 -6.76 -7.23 4.04
CA ALA A 319 -6.04 -7.91 5.13
C ALA A 319 -4.67 -7.28 5.47
N ARG A 320 -4.01 -6.59 4.54
CA ARG A 320 -2.77 -5.83 4.76
C ARG A 320 -2.86 -4.46 4.09
N LEU A 321 -2.65 -3.41 4.87
CA LEU A 321 -2.64 -2.03 4.41
C LEU A 321 -1.22 -1.59 4.04
N GLU A 322 -1.10 -0.62 3.14
CA GLU A 322 0.18 0.00 2.79
C GLU A 322 0.73 0.78 4.00
N PRO A 323 1.90 0.42 4.59
CA PRO A 323 2.40 1.07 5.81
C PRO A 323 2.98 2.47 5.58
N SER A 324 3.43 2.77 4.34
CA SER A 324 4.00 4.06 3.98
C SER A 324 2.97 5.18 3.81
N ASP A 325 1.69 4.83 3.60
CA ASP A 325 0.57 5.77 3.55
C ASP A 325 0.43 6.57 4.87
N ASP A 326 0.01 7.84 4.75
CA ASP A 326 -0.35 8.67 5.89
C ASP A 326 -1.85 8.64 6.19
N TYR A 327 -2.23 7.78 7.15
CA TYR A 327 -3.59 7.71 7.69
C TYR A 327 -3.89 8.78 8.74
N THR A 328 -2.97 9.72 9.05
CA THR A 328 -3.14 10.66 10.18
C THR A 328 -4.45 11.44 10.10
N ASP A 329 -4.82 12.00 8.94
CA ASP A 329 -6.08 12.74 8.81
C ASP A 329 -7.33 11.84 8.86
N PHE A 330 -7.23 10.61 8.34
CA PHE A 330 -8.30 9.61 8.50
C PHE A 330 -8.50 9.23 9.98
N VAL A 331 -7.41 9.02 10.73
CA VAL A 331 -7.46 8.74 12.17
C VAL A 331 -7.97 9.94 12.97
N ARG A 332 -7.63 11.18 12.59
CA ARG A 332 -8.24 12.40 13.15
C ARG A 332 -9.75 12.45 12.90
N VAL A 333 -10.22 11.98 11.74
CA VAL A 333 -11.66 11.86 11.45
C VAL A 333 -12.31 10.76 12.30
N LEU A 334 -11.74 9.55 12.38
CA LEU A 334 -12.26 8.48 13.26
C LEU A 334 -12.33 8.92 14.74
N SER A 335 -11.32 9.64 15.23
CA SER A 335 -11.28 10.22 16.57
C SER A 335 -12.40 11.26 16.82
N LYS A 336 -12.87 11.96 15.77
CA LYS A 336 -14.08 12.80 15.83
C LYS A 336 -15.37 11.96 15.77
N CYS A 337 -15.44 10.95 14.91
CA CYS A 337 -16.60 10.07 14.77
C CYS A 337 -16.86 9.22 16.03
N LEU A 338 -15.83 8.87 16.80
CA LEU A 338 -16.00 8.28 18.14
C LEU A 338 -16.71 9.22 19.11
N LYS A 339 -16.62 10.55 18.92
CA LYS A 339 -17.33 11.57 19.73
C LYS A 339 -18.74 11.88 19.23
N ASP A 340 -19.21 11.21 18.18
CA ASP A 340 -20.51 11.51 17.56
C ASP A 340 -21.68 11.27 18.53
N SER A 341 -22.74 12.06 18.38
CA SER A 341 -24.00 11.93 19.12
C SER A 341 -24.82 10.72 18.66
N ASN A 342 -24.60 10.22 17.44
CA ASN A 342 -25.23 9.03 16.92
C ASN A 342 -24.38 7.77 17.19
N ILE A 343 -24.91 6.86 18.02
CA ILE A 343 -24.24 5.63 18.44
C ILE A 343 -23.92 4.64 17.30
N ILE A 344 -24.54 4.77 16.12
CA ILE A 344 -24.25 3.92 14.96
C ILE A 344 -22.98 4.42 14.25
N VAL A 345 -22.81 5.74 14.14
CA VAL A 345 -21.56 6.37 13.62
C VAL A 345 -20.38 6.01 14.53
N VAL A 346 -20.59 6.03 15.86
CA VAL A 346 -19.60 5.57 16.85
C VAL A 346 -19.23 4.10 16.66
N GLN A 347 -20.22 3.21 16.46
CA GLN A 347 -20.00 1.78 16.25
C GLN A 347 -19.15 1.52 14.99
N LEU A 348 -19.52 2.14 13.87
CA LEU A 348 -18.78 1.98 12.61
C LEU A 348 -17.36 2.57 12.70
N ALA A 349 -17.18 3.70 13.41
CA ALA A 349 -15.87 4.28 13.64
C ALA A 349 -14.97 3.36 14.48
N ALA A 350 -15.52 2.68 15.50
CA ALA A 350 -14.79 1.69 16.29
C ALA A 350 -14.33 0.50 15.42
N ASN A 351 -15.24 -0.08 14.62
CA ASN A 351 -14.87 -1.13 13.66
C ASN A 351 -13.81 -0.67 12.64
N CYS A 352 -13.87 0.57 12.15
CA CYS A 352 -12.86 1.11 11.24
C CYS A 352 -11.48 1.20 11.92
N VAL A 353 -11.41 1.55 13.21
CA VAL A 353 -10.16 1.50 13.98
C VAL A 353 -9.67 0.06 14.17
N GLU A 354 -10.57 -0.90 14.40
CA GLU A 354 -10.24 -2.32 14.52
C GLU A 354 -9.55 -2.86 13.25
N TYR A 355 -10.16 -2.67 12.07
CA TYR A 355 -9.58 -3.12 10.81
C TYR A 355 -8.32 -2.33 10.40
N LEU A 356 -8.25 -1.03 10.73
CA LEU A 356 -7.03 -0.23 10.53
C LEU A 356 -5.86 -0.73 11.40
N ALA A 357 -6.13 -1.14 12.64
CA ALA A 357 -5.13 -1.75 13.52
C ALA A 357 -4.71 -3.15 13.03
N LYS A 358 -5.66 -4.00 12.60
CA LYS A 358 -5.35 -5.32 11.98
C LYS A 358 -4.49 -5.19 10.72
N GLY A 359 -4.84 -4.25 9.85
CA GLY A 359 -4.18 -4.07 8.55
C GLY A 359 -2.81 -3.39 8.61
N LEU A 360 -2.50 -2.64 9.68
CA LEU A 360 -1.19 -2.00 9.88
C LEU A 360 -0.31 -2.66 10.96
N ARG A 361 -0.88 -3.42 11.89
CA ARG A 361 -0.20 -4.02 13.04
C ARG A 361 0.67 -3.01 13.81
N GLU A 362 1.96 -3.27 13.96
CA GLU A 362 2.94 -2.36 14.60
C GLU A 362 3.00 -0.98 13.94
N GLY A 363 2.70 -0.90 12.64
CA GLY A 363 2.56 0.37 11.90
C GLY A 363 1.40 1.25 12.39
N PHE A 364 0.51 0.73 13.24
CA PHE A 364 -0.53 1.49 13.93
C PHE A 364 -0.03 2.27 15.16
N SER A 365 1.18 1.96 15.66
CA SER A 365 1.78 2.62 16.83
C SER A 365 1.80 4.16 16.73
N LYS A 366 2.10 4.70 15.53
CA LYS A 366 2.04 6.15 15.19
C LYS A 366 0.66 6.79 15.35
N TYR A 367 -0.42 6.01 15.29
CA TYR A 367 -1.82 6.47 15.29
C TYR A 367 -2.57 6.20 16.60
N ARG A 368 -2.16 5.17 17.34
CA ARG A 368 -2.77 4.66 18.57
C ARG A 368 -3.21 5.74 19.58
N SER A 369 -2.32 6.67 19.93
CA SER A 369 -2.59 7.72 20.92
C SER A 369 -3.69 8.71 20.50
N MET A 370 -4.00 8.81 19.22
CA MET A 370 -5.02 9.74 18.68
C MET A 370 -6.46 9.23 18.89
N VAL A 371 -6.63 7.92 19.11
CA VAL A 371 -7.94 7.25 19.26
C VAL A 371 -8.13 6.52 20.58
N LEU A 372 -7.05 6.05 21.24
CA LEU A 372 -7.15 5.17 22.41
C LEU A 372 -7.94 5.80 23.57
N ASP A 373 -7.62 7.04 23.96
CA ASP A 373 -8.37 7.79 24.98
C ASP A 373 -9.86 7.94 24.61
N GLN A 374 -10.16 8.07 23.33
CA GLN A 374 -11.52 8.29 22.84
C GLN A 374 -12.33 6.99 22.83
N LEU A 375 -11.72 5.86 22.45
CA LEU A 375 -12.32 4.54 22.62
C LEU A 375 -12.64 4.29 24.10
N VAL A 376 -11.68 4.51 25.00
CA VAL A 376 -11.85 4.32 26.45
C VAL A 376 -12.96 5.23 27.00
N GLU A 377 -12.98 6.54 26.69
CA GLU A 377 -14.04 7.43 27.17
C GLU A 377 -15.42 7.05 26.60
N ARG A 378 -15.47 6.50 25.38
CA ARG A 378 -16.73 6.12 24.71
C ARG A 378 -17.32 4.80 25.22
N THR A 379 -16.59 4.01 26.01
CA THR A 379 -17.11 2.83 26.73
C THR A 379 -18.24 3.13 27.74
N LYS A 380 -18.61 4.40 27.91
CA LYS A 380 -19.86 4.84 28.56
C LYS A 380 -21.15 4.42 27.84
N GLU A 381 -21.07 3.87 26.62
CA GLU A 381 -22.24 3.34 25.90
C GLU A 381 -22.77 2.03 26.47
N ARG A 382 -24.10 1.88 26.45
CA ARG A 382 -24.83 0.73 27.04
C ARG A 382 -25.39 -0.27 26.03
N LYS A 383 -25.41 0.07 24.73
CA LYS A 383 -25.92 -0.83 23.68
C LYS A 383 -24.87 -1.91 23.42
N ALA A 384 -25.23 -3.18 23.65
CA ALA A 384 -24.33 -4.33 23.57
C ALA A 384 -23.39 -4.32 22.35
N SER A 385 -23.92 -4.20 21.13
CA SER A 385 -23.13 -4.18 19.89
C SER A 385 -22.27 -2.93 19.66
N VAL A 386 -22.46 -1.86 20.44
CA VAL A 386 -21.56 -0.68 20.45
C VAL A 386 -20.45 -0.89 21.48
N SER A 387 -20.78 -1.39 22.67
CA SER A 387 -19.78 -1.76 23.67
C SER A 387 -18.89 -2.91 23.19
N GLU A 388 -19.41 -3.86 22.42
CA GLU A 388 -18.67 -4.96 21.81
C GLU A 388 -17.64 -4.43 20.82
N ALA A 389 -18.07 -3.69 19.79
CA ALA A 389 -17.18 -3.01 18.83
C ALA A 389 -16.07 -2.17 19.49
N LEU A 390 -16.41 -1.41 20.54
CA LEU A 390 -15.43 -0.63 21.30
C LEU A 390 -14.42 -1.51 22.05
N ASN A 391 -14.83 -2.66 22.61
CA ASN A 391 -13.91 -3.59 23.26
C ASN A 391 -13.05 -4.34 22.24
N THR A 392 -13.60 -4.81 21.12
CA THR A 392 -12.84 -5.51 20.06
C THR A 392 -11.76 -4.60 19.45
N ALA A 393 -12.09 -3.32 19.20
CA ALA A 393 -11.10 -2.33 18.76
C ALA A 393 -9.99 -2.11 19.80
N LEU A 394 -10.32 -1.98 21.08
CA LEU A 394 -9.35 -1.83 22.18
C LEU A 394 -8.44 -3.06 22.32
N ASP A 395 -9.00 -4.27 22.27
CA ASP A 395 -8.26 -5.52 22.41
C ASP A 395 -7.36 -5.77 21.18
N THR A 396 -7.83 -5.41 19.99
CA THR A 396 -7.05 -5.43 18.74
C THR A 396 -5.88 -4.45 18.77
N ILE A 397 -6.04 -3.26 19.36
CA ILE A 397 -4.92 -2.32 19.56
C ILE A 397 -3.88 -2.93 20.50
N PHE A 398 -4.31 -3.64 21.55
CA PHE A 398 -3.38 -4.29 22.48
C PHE A 398 -2.64 -5.47 21.84
N GLN A 399 -3.25 -6.20 20.91
CA GLN A 399 -2.59 -7.28 20.16
C GLN A 399 -1.29 -6.85 19.45
N PHE A 400 -1.14 -5.55 19.16
CA PHE A 400 0.03 -4.95 18.51
C PHE A 400 0.63 -3.80 19.35
N SER A 401 0.55 -3.87 20.69
CA SER A 401 1.09 -2.88 21.64
C SER A 401 1.68 -3.53 22.90
N SER A 402 2.57 -2.82 23.59
CA SER A 402 3.01 -3.20 24.94
C SER A 402 1.98 -2.81 26.01
N LEU A 403 2.16 -3.30 27.24
CA LEU A 403 1.34 -2.90 28.40
C LEU A 403 1.51 -1.40 28.72
N SER A 404 2.75 -0.90 28.68
CA SER A 404 3.08 0.49 29.01
C SER A 404 2.46 1.48 28.02
N ASP A 405 2.32 1.08 26.75
CA ASP A 405 1.68 1.89 25.69
C ASP A 405 0.20 2.20 25.97
N VAL A 406 -0.56 1.23 26.48
CA VAL A 406 -2.01 1.38 26.72
C VAL A 406 -2.33 1.89 28.13
N LEU A 407 -1.38 1.76 29.06
CA LEU A 407 -1.55 2.05 30.48
C LEU A 407 -2.08 3.47 30.75
N GLY A 408 -1.59 4.49 30.02
CA GLY A 408 -2.03 5.89 30.20
C GLY A 408 -3.54 6.08 30.01
N ALA A 409 -4.10 5.52 28.93
CA ALA A 409 -5.53 5.60 28.64
C ALA A 409 -6.37 4.77 29.63
N CYS A 410 -5.88 3.59 30.02
CA CYS A 410 -6.50 2.76 31.06
C CYS A 410 -6.61 3.54 32.39
N ILE A 411 -5.51 4.17 32.84
CA ILE A 411 -5.45 4.99 34.05
C ILE A 411 -6.38 6.20 33.96
N SER A 412 -6.48 6.84 32.79
CA SER A 412 -7.44 7.92 32.52
C SER A 412 -8.89 7.44 32.72
N GLY A 413 -9.27 6.33 32.08
CA GLY A 413 -10.60 5.72 32.21
C GLY A 413 -10.94 5.25 33.63
N MET A 414 -9.97 4.67 34.34
CA MET A 414 -10.10 4.24 35.74
C MET A 414 -10.37 5.40 36.70
N ASN A 415 -9.86 6.61 36.41
CA ASN A 415 -10.15 7.82 37.19
C ASN A 415 -11.40 8.58 36.73
N SER A 416 -12.13 8.08 35.71
CA SER A 416 -13.33 8.73 35.18
C SER A 416 -14.43 8.91 36.23
N LYS A 417 -15.17 10.01 36.13
CA LYS A 417 -16.37 10.27 36.96
C LYS A 417 -17.55 9.37 36.60
N VAL A 418 -17.52 8.70 35.44
CA VAL A 418 -18.60 7.82 34.95
C VAL A 418 -18.30 6.36 35.38
N PRO A 419 -19.13 5.73 36.25
CA PRO A 419 -18.85 4.39 36.76
C PRO A 419 -18.68 3.32 35.68
N LEU A 420 -19.44 3.40 34.58
CA LEU A 420 -19.33 2.45 33.47
C LEU A 420 -17.97 2.53 32.76
N VAL A 421 -17.40 3.73 32.61
CA VAL A 421 -16.05 3.91 32.04
C VAL A 421 -15.00 3.31 32.97
N LYS A 422 -15.14 3.49 34.29
CA LYS A 422 -14.23 2.84 35.26
C LYS A 422 -14.24 1.31 35.10
N ILE A 423 -15.43 0.70 35.03
CA ILE A 423 -15.60 -0.75 34.88
C ILE A 423 -14.94 -1.21 33.57
N SER A 424 -15.29 -0.58 32.45
CA SER A 424 -14.77 -0.95 31.12
C SER A 424 -13.26 -0.77 31.00
N ALA A 425 -12.69 0.32 31.50
CA ALA A 425 -11.24 0.56 31.49
C ALA A 425 -10.49 -0.42 32.40
N THR A 426 -11.04 -0.74 33.57
CA THR A 426 -10.45 -1.74 34.50
C THR A 426 -10.51 -3.15 33.91
N ASN A 427 -11.62 -3.49 33.24
CA ASN A 427 -11.79 -4.77 32.56
C ASN A 427 -10.88 -4.90 31.32
N TYR A 428 -10.68 -3.81 30.57
CA TYR A 428 -9.72 -3.77 29.46
C TYR A 428 -8.29 -3.99 29.94
N LEU A 429 -7.86 -3.29 31.00
CA LEU A 429 -6.54 -3.50 31.60
C LEU A 429 -6.38 -4.92 32.17
N TYR A 430 -7.43 -5.51 32.75
CA TYR A 430 -7.46 -6.92 33.14
C TYR A 430 -7.26 -7.86 31.93
N ARG A 431 -7.93 -7.62 30.80
CA ARG A 431 -7.69 -8.41 29.57
C ARG A 431 -6.27 -8.25 29.04
N CYS A 432 -5.72 -7.03 29.04
CA CYS A 432 -4.32 -6.77 28.66
C CYS A 432 -3.32 -7.53 29.54
N LEU A 433 -3.58 -7.61 30.85
CA LEU A 433 -2.75 -8.40 31.78
C LEU A 433 -2.86 -9.90 31.53
N LEU A 434 -4.02 -10.43 31.09
CA LEU A 434 -4.14 -11.86 30.74
C LEU A 434 -3.38 -12.23 29.45
N SER A 435 -3.27 -11.30 28.49
CA SER A 435 -2.69 -11.54 27.16
C SER A 435 -1.30 -10.94 26.94
N THR A 436 -0.71 -10.28 27.94
CA THR A 436 0.67 -9.75 27.83
C THR A 436 1.67 -10.89 27.61
N LYS A 437 2.59 -10.67 26.66
CA LYS A 437 3.76 -11.55 26.42
C LYS A 437 5.01 -11.09 27.17
N GLU A 438 4.99 -9.88 27.73
CA GLU A 438 6.15 -9.25 28.35
C GLU A 438 6.02 -9.21 29.89
N PRO A 439 7.15 -9.31 30.63
CA PRO A 439 7.16 -9.17 32.08
C PRO A 439 6.78 -7.73 32.49
N VAL A 440 5.83 -7.63 33.43
CA VAL A 440 5.29 -6.35 33.90
C VAL A 440 6.35 -5.57 34.70
N GLN A 441 6.61 -4.33 34.29
CA GLN A 441 7.60 -3.46 34.92
C GLN A 441 7.15 -2.92 36.29
N GLU A 442 8.07 -2.73 37.23
CA GLU A 442 7.75 -2.27 38.60
C GLU A 442 7.14 -0.84 38.62
N SER A 443 7.52 0.00 37.65
CA SER A 443 6.90 1.31 37.39
C SER A 443 5.39 1.21 37.11
N ASP A 444 5.01 0.17 36.38
CA ASP A 444 3.66 -0.01 35.84
C ASP A 444 2.79 -0.64 36.93
N VAL A 445 3.34 -1.58 37.72
CA VAL A 445 2.73 -2.08 38.96
C VAL A 445 2.41 -0.92 39.92
N ALA A 446 3.37 -0.04 40.18
CA ALA A 446 3.16 1.12 41.05
C ALA A 446 2.08 2.07 40.52
N THR A 447 2.07 2.33 39.21
CA THR A 447 1.10 3.19 38.53
C THR A 447 -0.32 2.61 38.59
N ILE A 448 -0.48 1.32 38.28
CA ILE A 448 -1.76 0.60 38.36
C ILE A 448 -2.27 0.57 39.80
N MET A 449 -1.44 0.19 40.76
CA MET A 449 -1.86 0.06 42.16
C MET A 449 -2.21 1.39 42.82
N SER A 450 -1.57 2.51 42.42
CA SER A 450 -1.90 3.87 42.86
C SER A 450 -3.37 4.24 42.64
N VAL A 451 -3.98 3.72 41.58
CA VAL A 451 -5.41 3.90 41.26
C VAL A 451 -6.24 2.68 41.70
N GLY A 452 -5.75 1.46 41.49
CA GLY A 452 -6.44 0.21 41.84
C GLY A 452 -6.85 0.13 43.31
N GLN A 453 -6.00 0.59 44.24
CA GLN A 453 -6.34 0.68 45.67
C GLN A 453 -7.60 1.51 45.94
N LYS A 454 -7.86 2.55 45.13
CA LYS A 454 -9.03 3.43 45.25
C LYS A 454 -10.28 2.77 44.66
N LEU A 455 -10.13 2.00 43.58
CA LEU A 455 -11.23 1.30 42.92
C LEU A 455 -11.73 0.08 43.69
N LEU A 456 -10.84 -0.63 44.40
CA LEU A 456 -11.23 -1.64 45.39
C LEU A 456 -12.18 -1.04 46.45
N ALA A 457 -11.97 0.24 46.80
CA ALA A 457 -12.77 0.99 47.77
C ALA A 457 -13.97 1.78 47.17
N ASP A 458 -14.25 1.68 45.86
CA ASP A 458 -15.33 2.44 45.20
C ASP A 458 -16.73 2.10 45.77
N SER A 459 -17.68 3.03 45.70
CA SER A 459 -19.04 2.82 46.20
C SER A 459 -19.85 1.84 45.34
N GLN A 460 -19.57 1.74 44.04
CA GLN A 460 -20.23 0.85 43.09
C GLN A 460 -19.66 -0.58 43.19
N GLU A 461 -20.51 -1.59 43.42
CA GLU A 461 -20.00 -2.97 43.50
C GLU A 461 -19.33 -3.48 42.21
N PRO A 462 -19.88 -3.24 40.99
CA PRO A 462 -19.23 -3.71 39.77
C PRO A 462 -17.83 -3.10 39.54
N VAL A 463 -17.59 -1.88 40.03
CA VAL A 463 -16.24 -1.25 39.99
C VAL A 463 -15.28 -2.01 40.91
N ARG A 464 -15.72 -2.37 42.13
CA ARG A 464 -14.93 -3.17 43.06
C ARG A 464 -14.65 -4.58 42.52
N GLN A 465 -15.62 -5.21 41.86
CA GLN A 465 -15.46 -6.54 41.26
C GLN A 465 -14.41 -6.51 40.14
N ALA A 466 -14.51 -5.57 39.19
CA ALA A 466 -13.51 -5.35 38.14
C ALA A 466 -12.11 -5.09 38.70
N ALA A 467 -12.00 -4.21 39.71
CA ALA A 467 -10.74 -3.91 40.38
C ALA A 467 -10.14 -5.14 41.10
N THR A 468 -10.99 -6.02 41.65
CA THR A 468 -10.54 -7.28 42.27
C THR A 468 -9.94 -8.23 41.24
N GLN A 469 -10.57 -8.35 40.06
CA GLN A 469 -10.07 -9.17 38.95
C GLN A 469 -8.72 -8.65 38.42
N MET A 470 -8.63 -7.34 38.14
CA MET A 470 -7.40 -6.68 37.69
C MET A 470 -6.25 -6.84 38.70
N VAL A 471 -6.48 -6.53 39.99
CA VAL A 471 -5.41 -6.58 41.01
C VAL A 471 -4.98 -8.02 41.32
N GLY A 472 -5.90 -8.98 41.36
CA GLY A 472 -5.55 -10.40 41.55
C GLY A 472 -4.72 -10.97 40.40
N THR A 473 -4.98 -10.52 39.17
CA THR A 473 -4.21 -10.88 37.97
C THR A 473 -2.83 -10.22 37.96
N LEU A 474 -2.75 -8.93 38.29
CA LEU A 474 -1.48 -8.21 38.45
C LEU A 474 -0.59 -8.88 39.53
N MET A 475 -1.20 -9.37 40.62
CA MET A 475 -0.49 -10.10 41.68
C MET A 475 0.09 -11.44 41.21
N LYS A 476 -0.48 -12.04 40.17
CA LYS A 476 -0.01 -13.29 39.54
C LYS A 476 1.25 -13.06 38.70
N LEU A 477 1.29 -11.94 37.99
CA LEU A 477 2.37 -11.56 37.06
C LEU A 477 3.57 -10.91 37.76
N ALA A 478 3.32 -9.88 38.58
CA ALA A 478 4.35 -9.14 39.30
C ALA A 478 4.76 -9.78 40.64
N GLY A 479 4.06 -10.84 41.05
CA GLY A 479 4.29 -11.57 42.29
C GLY A 479 3.78 -10.87 43.55
N GLN A 480 3.34 -11.68 44.52
CA GLN A 480 2.74 -11.22 45.77
C GLN A 480 3.62 -10.24 46.57
N ARG A 481 4.95 -10.33 46.43
CA ARG A 481 5.91 -9.48 47.15
C ARG A 481 5.85 -8.01 46.73
N GLN A 482 5.64 -7.70 45.44
CA GLN A 482 5.60 -6.31 44.96
C GLN A 482 4.29 -5.61 45.34
N LEU A 483 3.16 -6.32 45.33
CA LEU A 483 1.85 -5.71 45.63
C LEU A 483 1.54 -5.58 47.12
N LYS A 484 2.24 -6.33 48.00
CA LYS A 484 2.00 -6.31 49.45
C LYS A 484 1.95 -4.90 50.08
N PRO A 485 2.90 -3.98 49.84
CA PRO A 485 2.88 -2.64 50.45
C PRO A 485 1.67 -1.78 50.04
N TYR A 486 1.10 -2.03 48.88
CA TYR A 486 -0.12 -1.35 48.40
C TYR A 486 -1.38 -1.98 48.99
N LEU A 487 -1.38 -3.30 49.20
CA LEU A 487 -2.52 -4.03 49.78
C LEU A 487 -2.64 -3.85 51.30
N GLU A 488 -1.58 -3.51 52.03
CA GLU A 488 -1.63 -3.29 53.49
C GLU A 488 -2.68 -2.25 53.93
N LYS A 489 -2.99 -1.26 53.08
CA LYS A 489 -3.99 -0.21 53.33
C LYS A 489 -5.42 -0.59 52.92
N VAL A 490 -5.64 -1.80 52.42
CA VAL A 490 -6.95 -2.35 52.02
C VAL A 490 -7.50 -3.21 53.17
N ASP A 491 -8.83 -3.28 53.35
CA ASP A 491 -9.45 -4.15 54.36
C ASP A 491 -9.33 -5.64 54.00
N ASP A 492 -9.34 -6.50 55.03
CA ASP A 492 -9.05 -7.92 54.87
C ASP A 492 -10.13 -8.70 54.10
N ASN A 493 -11.38 -8.21 54.06
CA ASN A 493 -12.45 -8.80 53.25
C ASN A 493 -12.17 -8.59 51.75
N ARG A 494 -11.74 -7.39 51.36
CA ARG A 494 -11.27 -7.13 49.99
C ARG A 494 -9.95 -7.84 49.68
N LYS A 495 -8.99 -7.92 50.61
CA LYS A 495 -7.75 -8.73 50.43
C LYS A 495 -8.07 -10.20 50.15
N ALA A 496 -8.99 -10.82 50.90
CA ALA A 496 -9.39 -12.21 50.69
C ALA A 496 -10.01 -12.44 49.31
N LYS A 497 -10.77 -11.48 48.78
CA LYS A 497 -11.33 -11.54 47.42
C LYS A 497 -10.24 -11.43 46.34
N VAL A 498 -9.24 -10.56 46.55
CA VAL A 498 -8.07 -10.44 45.65
C VAL A 498 -7.21 -11.72 45.66
N MET A 499 -6.98 -12.31 46.84
CA MET A 499 -6.28 -13.61 46.98
C MET A 499 -7.01 -14.73 46.25
N LYS A 500 -8.34 -14.84 46.41
CA LYS A 500 -9.15 -15.83 45.70
C LYS A 500 -9.04 -15.70 44.17
N VAL A 501 -9.02 -14.48 43.64
CA VAL A 501 -8.77 -14.25 42.19
C VAL A 501 -7.38 -14.75 41.81
N PHE A 502 -6.34 -14.35 42.55
CA PHE A 502 -4.95 -14.78 42.31
C PHE A 502 -4.77 -16.31 42.34
N GLU A 503 -5.50 -17.02 43.20
CA GLU A 503 -5.52 -18.49 43.23
C GLU A 503 -6.16 -19.07 41.95
N THR A 504 -7.32 -18.54 41.52
CA THR A 504 -8.09 -19.07 40.38
C THR A 504 -7.61 -18.64 38.99
N VAL A 505 -6.95 -17.48 38.86
CA VAL A 505 -6.58 -16.92 37.55
C VAL A 505 -5.34 -17.61 36.98
N GLN A 506 -5.48 -18.05 35.73
CA GLN A 506 -4.38 -18.46 34.84
C GLN A 506 -4.01 -17.29 33.92
N VAL A 507 -2.73 -17.18 33.58
CA VAL A 507 -2.15 -16.13 32.74
C VAL A 507 -1.27 -16.77 31.66
N SER A 508 -1.08 -16.09 30.53
CA SER A 508 -0.25 -16.56 29.40
C SER A 508 1.21 -16.80 29.78
N LEU A 509 1.76 -16.00 30.69
CA LEU A 509 3.13 -16.13 31.20
C LEU A 509 3.19 -17.06 32.42
N ALA A 510 4.05 -18.08 32.37
CA ALA A 510 4.34 -18.92 33.52
C ALA A 510 4.96 -18.09 34.66
N PRO A 511 4.55 -18.30 35.94
CA PRO A 511 5.05 -17.51 37.05
C PRO A 511 6.52 -17.80 37.33
N SER A 512 7.36 -16.75 37.32
CA SER A 512 8.78 -16.84 37.65
C SER A 512 9.00 -17.44 39.04
N ALA A 513 9.86 -18.45 39.14
CA ALA A 513 10.18 -19.10 40.40
C ALA A 513 10.87 -18.15 41.38
N VAL A 514 10.59 -18.32 42.68
CA VAL A 514 11.13 -17.45 43.73
C VAL A 514 12.62 -17.76 43.98
N PRO A 515 13.54 -16.76 43.95
CA PRO A 515 14.94 -16.99 44.26
C PRO A 515 15.12 -17.29 45.75
N THR A 516 15.40 -18.55 46.09
CA THR A 516 15.79 -18.99 47.43
C THR A 516 17.24 -18.58 47.72
N LYS A 517 17.44 -17.77 48.76
CA LYS A 517 18.78 -17.46 49.26
C LYS A 517 19.41 -18.70 49.93
N ASN A 518 20.70 -18.89 49.70
CA ASN A 518 21.60 -19.67 50.57
C ASN A 518 22.90 -18.87 50.86
N PRO A 519 23.72 -19.28 51.86
CA PRO A 519 24.57 -18.34 52.62
C PRO A 519 25.91 -17.92 51.97
N PRO A 520 26.61 -16.91 52.53
CA PRO A 520 27.77 -16.24 51.92
C PRO A 520 29.14 -16.58 52.56
N ALA A 521 30.19 -15.91 52.06
CA ALA A 521 31.57 -15.79 52.57
C ALA A 521 32.54 -16.91 52.11
N PRO A 522 33.87 -16.67 51.99
CA PRO A 522 34.65 -15.56 52.56
C PRO A 522 35.06 -14.42 51.57
N ALA A 523 35.33 -13.24 52.14
CA ALA A 523 36.07 -12.13 51.51
C ALA A 523 37.59 -12.29 51.80
N GLN A 524 38.54 -11.45 51.35
CA GLN A 524 38.81 -10.01 51.67
C GLN A 524 40.28 -9.73 51.16
N PRO A 525 40.97 -8.56 51.28
CA PRO A 525 40.62 -7.24 51.83
C PRO A 525 41.04 -6.05 50.88
N PRO A 526 41.23 -4.75 51.29
CA PRO A 526 40.38 -3.68 50.72
C PRO A 526 41.08 -2.29 50.52
N ARG A 527 40.24 -1.23 50.51
CA ARG A 527 40.52 0.21 50.83
C ARG A 527 41.09 1.11 49.71
N SER A 528 40.75 2.40 49.65
CA SER A 528 39.94 3.24 50.58
C SER A 528 39.23 4.43 49.92
N GLN A 529 38.03 4.76 50.39
CA GLN A 529 37.53 6.14 50.56
C GLN A 529 36.70 6.26 51.86
N LEU A 530 36.71 7.45 52.46
CA LEU A 530 36.01 7.89 53.68
C LEU A 530 35.83 9.43 53.57
N ALA A 531 34.81 10.11 54.09
CA ALA A 531 33.49 9.71 54.61
C ALA A 531 32.62 10.98 54.82
N ASN A 532 31.30 10.78 55.05
CA ASN A 532 30.39 11.72 55.76
C ASN A 532 29.99 13.06 55.03
N ARG A 533 28.81 13.67 55.25
CA ARG A 533 27.70 13.40 56.20
C ARG A 533 26.36 14.11 55.81
N ASP A 534 25.22 13.59 56.32
CA ASP A 534 24.03 14.24 56.97
C ASP A 534 23.54 15.67 56.57
N VAL A 535 22.23 16.07 56.60
CA VAL A 535 20.91 15.45 56.91
C VAL A 535 19.72 16.43 56.56
N ALA A 536 18.48 15.92 56.39
CA ALA A 536 17.17 16.63 56.42
C ALA A 536 16.86 17.75 55.38
N GLY A 537 15.62 18.21 55.16
CA GLY A 537 14.28 17.72 55.60
C GLY A 537 13.19 18.81 55.69
N ALA A 538 12.11 18.66 54.91
CA ALA A 538 10.71 19.11 55.08
C ALA A 538 10.31 20.54 55.63
N ASP A 539 9.71 21.32 54.72
CA ASP A 539 8.29 21.83 54.79
C ASP A 539 7.86 23.06 55.66
N SER A 540 6.67 23.60 55.33
CA SER A 540 5.80 24.56 56.04
C SER A 540 5.96 26.09 55.80
N THR A 541 5.07 26.91 56.39
CA THR A 541 4.46 28.08 55.70
C THR A 541 4.41 29.46 56.41
N ARG A 542 4.47 30.52 55.57
CA ARG A 542 3.76 31.84 55.63
C ARG A 542 4.22 33.00 56.56
N LYS A 543 4.43 34.18 55.91
CA LYS A 543 4.50 35.58 56.42
C LYS A 543 5.74 35.91 57.29
N LEU A 544 6.30 37.14 57.34
CA LEU A 544 5.83 38.51 57.02
C LEU A 544 6.89 39.40 56.30
N ALA A 545 6.41 40.54 55.75
CA ALA A 545 7.06 41.86 55.55
C ALA A 545 8.52 42.02 55.02
N LEU A 546 8.62 42.63 53.82
CA LEU A 546 9.22 43.96 53.46
C LEU A 546 10.48 44.52 54.20
N PRO A 547 11.29 45.43 53.58
CA PRO A 547 11.22 45.99 52.22
C PRO A 547 12.55 46.06 51.41
N GLY A 548 12.44 46.37 50.11
CA GLY A 548 13.18 47.53 49.55
C GLY A 548 14.44 47.31 48.68
N GLY A 549 14.35 47.72 47.40
CA GLY A 549 15.46 48.39 46.71
C GLY A 549 16.08 47.66 45.49
N PRO A 550 16.54 48.35 44.42
CA PRO A 550 16.63 47.69 43.10
C PRO A 550 17.84 48.05 42.17
N ARG A 551 17.85 47.42 40.99
CA ARG A 551 18.35 47.89 39.66
C ARG A 551 19.87 48.03 39.36
N SER A 552 20.28 47.33 38.29
CA SER A 552 21.20 47.77 37.20
C SER A 552 22.71 48.01 37.53
N SER A 553 23.69 47.91 36.63
CA SER A 553 23.67 48.14 35.16
C SER A 553 24.81 47.46 34.33
N ILE A 554 24.42 46.99 33.14
CA ILE A 554 25.06 47.02 31.80
C ILE A 554 26.18 48.12 31.61
N PRO A 555 27.19 48.03 30.69
CA PRO A 555 28.00 46.91 30.15
C PRO A 555 29.53 47.19 29.85
N SER A 556 30.23 46.19 29.27
CA SER A 556 31.05 46.26 28.01
C SER A 556 32.59 46.33 27.98
N LYS A 557 33.11 45.77 26.85
CA LYS A 557 34.33 46.07 26.04
C LYS A 557 35.45 45.01 25.98
N ARG A 558 35.69 44.55 24.73
CA ARG A 558 36.95 44.36 23.96
C ARG A 558 38.20 43.77 24.65
N GLY A 559 38.91 42.90 23.93
CA GLY A 559 40.27 42.45 24.26
C GLY A 559 41.29 42.70 23.13
N ALA A 560 42.30 41.83 23.05
CA ALA A 560 43.34 41.64 22.01
C ALA A 560 44.81 42.00 22.38
N THR A 561 45.74 41.23 21.79
CA THR A 561 47.19 41.45 21.59
C THR A 561 48.19 41.30 22.77
N SER A 562 49.42 40.91 22.41
CA SER A 562 50.60 40.47 23.23
C SER A 562 51.80 41.43 22.98
N PRO A 563 53.13 41.11 23.16
CA PRO A 563 53.86 40.01 23.86
C PRO A 563 55.14 40.46 24.67
N ALA A 564 55.98 39.49 25.09
CA ALA A 564 57.45 39.57 25.41
C ALA A 564 57.95 40.18 26.76
N LYS A 565 59.24 40.07 27.19
CA LYS A 565 60.23 38.94 27.30
C LYS A 565 61.54 39.43 28.03
N ARG A 566 62.08 38.68 29.01
CA ARG A 566 63.51 38.56 29.51
C ARG A 566 63.51 37.60 30.74
N GLU A 567 64.36 36.58 30.91
CA GLU A 567 65.84 36.52 31.20
C GLU A 567 66.18 37.00 32.63
N ASP A 568 67.03 36.32 33.45
CA ASP A 568 68.22 35.51 33.12
C ASP A 568 68.65 34.42 34.18
N SER A 569 69.34 33.34 33.73
CA SER A 569 70.16 32.33 34.47
C SER A 569 69.49 31.40 35.54
N GLN A 570 69.90 30.15 35.85
CA GLN A 570 71.06 29.29 35.50
C GLN A 570 70.68 27.80 35.27
N LYS A 571 71.65 27.00 34.77
CA LYS A 571 71.78 25.52 34.65
C LYS A 571 71.20 24.86 33.36
N PRO A 572 71.94 23.91 32.71
CA PRO A 572 71.60 23.43 31.37
C PRO A 572 71.14 21.95 31.28
N SER A 573 70.24 21.68 30.33
CA SER A 573 70.21 20.47 29.47
C SER A 573 69.14 20.68 28.39
N LEU A 574 69.45 20.43 27.10
CA LEU A 574 68.55 20.74 25.99
C LEU A 574 67.75 19.53 25.48
N TYR A 575 66.49 19.78 25.10
CA TYR A 575 65.67 18.87 24.30
C TYR A 575 65.87 19.09 22.79
N GLY A 576 65.71 18.02 22.01
CA GLY A 576 65.60 18.05 20.55
C GLY A 576 64.61 17.01 20.03
N ARG A 577 63.92 17.29 18.92
CA ARG A 577 63.06 16.31 18.22
C ARG A 577 63.92 15.30 17.46
N GLY A 578 63.55 14.01 17.44
CA GLY A 578 64.18 13.03 16.56
C GLY A 578 63.53 11.64 16.50
N PHE A 579 62.93 11.33 15.35
CA PHE A 579 62.97 10.07 14.60
C PHE A 579 63.08 8.67 15.27
N ALA A 580 62.17 7.80 14.82
CA ALA A 580 62.42 6.47 14.25
C ALA A 580 62.92 5.26 15.10
N SER A 581 62.08 4.22 15.07
CA SER A 581 62.40 2.79 14.84
C SER A 581 63.33 1.98 15.78
N ARG A 582 62.71 0.97 16.43
CA ARG A 582 63.27 -0.38 16.79
C ARG A 582 64.40 -0.43 17.86
N PRO A 583 64.79 -1.62 18.40
CA PRO A 583 64.14 -2.95 18.38
C PRO A 583 64.03 -3.67 19.76
N LEU A 584 63.45 -4.89 19.75
CA LEU A 584 63.77 -6.15 20.51
C LEU A 584 64.73 -6.12 21.71
N PRO A 585 64.49 -6.88 22.81
CA PRO A 585 64.64 -8.37 22.87
C PRO A 585 63.65 -9.09 23.84
N SER A 586 63.71 -10.39 24.19
CA SER A 586 64.09 -11.70 23.57
C SER A 586 63.94 -12.82 24.62
N ALA A 587 63.45 -14.03 24.28
CA ALA A 587 63.66 -15.30 25.03
C ALA A 587 63.15 -16.55 24.24
N THR A 588 63.47 -17.79 24.62
CA THR A 588 64.65 -18.56 24.13
C THR A 588 64.35 -20.08 24.05
N ILE A 589 64.53 -20.68 22.85
CA ILE A 589 65.02 -22.03 22.44
C ILE A 589 64.84 -23.24 23.42
N PRO A 590 64.45 -24.43 22.90
CA PRO A 590 65.39 -25.57 22.87
C PRO A 590 65.67 -26.15 21.47
N LYS A 591 66.77 -26.91 21.34
CA LYS A 591 67.24 -27.60 20.10
C LYS A 591 67.02 -29.12 20.19
N LEU A 592 67.08 -29.79 19.03
CA LEU A 592 67.68 -31.13 18.92
C LEU A 592 68.44 -31.27 17.58
N ASP A 593 69.64 -31.85 17.61
CA ASP A 593 70.51 -32.09 16.44
C ASP A 593 70.69 -33.61 16.23
N GLN A 594 70.60 -34.12 14.99
CA GLN A 594 71.37 -35.28 14.48
C GLN A 594 71.15 -35.50 12.96
N ALA A 595 72.04 -36.26 12.30
CA ALA A 595 72.27 -36.20 10.85
C ALA A 595 71.98 -37.50 10.08
N VAL A 596 71.63 -37.35 8.79
CA VAL A 596 71.46 -38.39 7.76
C VAL A 596 72.04 -37.83 6.44
N PRO A 597 72.75 -38.61 5.59
CA PRO A 597 73.70 -38.04 4.61
C PRO A 597 73.10 -37.67 3.24
N GLU A 598 73.93 -37.05 2.40
CA GLU A 598 73.65 -36.72 1.01
C GLU A 598 73.26 -37.95 0.18
N LEU A 599 72.20 -37.81 -0.63
CA LEU A 599 71.92 -38.72 -1.73
C LEU A 599 71.70 -37.93 -3.02
N SER A 600 72.79 -37.75 -3.77
CA SER A 600 72.80 -37.03 -5.05
C SER A 600 71.95 -37.73 -6.10
N ARG A 601 70.70 -37.29 -6.25
CA ARG A 601 69.84 -37.65 -7.39
C ARG A 601 69.63 -36.42 -8.26
N GLU A 602 70.34 -36.39 -9.38
CA GLU A 602 70.12 -35.40 -10.43
C GLU A 602 68.73 -35.60 -11.06
N LEU A 603 67.76 -34.81 -10.62
CA LEU A 603 66.49 -34.69 -11.32
C LEU A 603 66.71 -33.82 -12.56
N SER A 604 66.95 -34.49 -13.69
CA SER A 604 67.02 -33.89 -15.01
C SER A 604 65.64 -33.36 -15.43
N PHE A 605 65.31 -32.14 -14.98
CA PHE A 605 64.16 -31.37 -15.48
C PHE A 605 64.14 -31.42 -17.01
N THR A 606 63.05 -31.95 -17.58
CA THR A 606 62.89 -31.98 -19.02
C THR A 606 62.70 -30.55 -19.54
N GLN A 607 62.95 -30.35 -20.83
CA GLN A 607 62.80 -29.03 -21.44
C GLN A 607 61.36 -28.51 -21.31
N LYS A 608 60.37 -29.42 -21.38
CA LYS A 608 58.94 -29.14 -21.19
C LYS A 608 58.63 -28.64 -19.76
N ASP A 609 59.21 -29.26 -18.73
CA ASP A 609 58.98 -28.84 -17.33
C ASP A 609 59.49 -27.41 -17.07
N ARG A 610 60.56 -27.01 -17.77
CA ARG A 610 61.12 -25.65 -17.70
C ARG A 610 60.24 -24.64 -18.42
N GLU A 611 59.72 -24.99 -19.60
CA GLU A 611 58.77 -24.18 -20.36
C GLU A 611 57.45 -23.97 -19.59
N GLU A 612 56.95 -25.03 -18.94
CA GLU A 612 55.76 -24.96 -18.08
C GLU A 612 55.99 -24.11 -16.82
N LEU A 613 57.14 -24.26 -16.16
CA LEU A 613 57.53 -23.40 -15.03
C LEU A 613 57.65 -21.92 -15.44
N GLU A 614 58.14 -21.63 -16.66
CA GLU A 614 58.22 -20.26 -17.19
C GLU A 614 56.83 -19.71 -17.55
N LYS A 615 55.92 -20.54 -18.09
CA LYS A 615 54.52 -20.17 -18.33
C LYS A 615 53.79 -19.84 -17.03
N LEU A 616 53.93 -20.68 -16.00
CA LEU A 616 53.33 -20.44 -14.68
C LEU A 616 53.90 -19.19 -13.99
N ARG A 617 55.17 -18.83 -14.23
CA ARG A 617 55.74 -17.54 -13.78
C ARG A 617 55.09 -16.36 -14.51
N LYS A 618 54.94 -16.43 -15.84
CA LYS A 618 54.28 -15.37 -16.64
C LYS A 618 52.81 -15.18 -16.24
N GLU A 619 52.08 -16.26 -15.98
CA GLU A 619 50.71 -16.22 -15.47
C GLU A 619 50.63 -15.63 -14.06
N LYS A 620 51.54 -16.03 -13.16
CA LYS A 620 51.63 -15.43 -11.81
C LYS A 620 51.88 -13.91 -11.89
N ASP A 621 52.73 -13.46 -12.82
CA ASP A 621 53.03 -12.04 -13.02
C ASP A 621 51.88 -11.27 -13.69
N SER A 622 51.03 -11.91 -14.49
CA SER A 622 49.78 -11.28 -14.97
C SER A 622 48.73 -11.18 -13.86
N TRP A 623 48.50 -12.25 -13.08
CA TRP A 623 47.62 -12.22 -11.91
C TRP A 623 48.05 -11.17 -10.88
N ALA A 624 49.35 -10.98 -10.67
CA ALA A 624 49.88 -9.94 -9.79
C ALA A 624 49.53 -8.52 -10.29
N LYS A 625 49.65 -8.26 -11.60
CA LYS A 625 49.30 -6.97 -12.21
C LYS A 625 47.79 -6.72 -12.17
N GLU A 626 46.99 -7.73 -12.50
CA GLU A 626 45.52 -7.66 -12.44
C GLU A 626 45.05 -7.36 -11.01
N LYS A 627 45.57 -8.07 -10.00
CA LYS A 627 45.29 -7.79 -8.59
C LYS A 627 45.60 -6.34 -8.20
N VAL A 628 46.71 -5.78 -8.66
CA VAL A 628 47.06 -4.37 -8.40
C VAL A 628 46.06 -3.42 -9.08
N SER A 629 45.63 -3.69 -10.31
CA SER A 629 44.60 -2.87 -10.98
C SER A 629 43.23 -2.95 -10.29
N LEU A 630 42.84 -4.13 -9.80
CA LEU A 630 41.60 -4.34 -9.06
C LEU A 630 41.60 -3.55 -7.74
N VAL A 631 42.71 -3.57 -6.98
CA VAL A 631 42.84 -2.75 -5.75
C VAL A 631 42.69 -1.25 -6.05
N HIS A 632 43.37 -0.73 -7.09
CA HIS A 632 43.20 0.69 -7.49
C HIS A 632 41.75 1.01 -7.91
N SER A 633 41.06 0.07 -8.57
CA SER A 633 39.64 0.25 -8.93
C SER A 633 38.73 0.28 -7.70
N GLN A 634 39.03 -0.55 -6.68
CA GLN A 634 38.29 -0.63 -5.43
C GLN A 634 38.50 0.63 -4.57
N GLU A 635 39.73 1.15 -4.51
CA GLU A 635 40.04 2.42 -3.85
C GLU A 635 39.31 3.59 -4.51
N ARG A 636 39.29 3.66 -5.86
CA ARG A 636 38.54 4.68 -6.60
C ARG A 636 37.04 4.63 -6.31
N LEU A 637 36.44 3.43 -6.33
CA LEU A 637 35.02 3.23 -6.05
C LEU A 637 34.66 3.55 -4.59
N SER A 638 35.59 3.33 -3.64
CA SER A 638 35.39 3.78 -2.25
C SER A 638 35.35 5.30 -2.17
N LEU A 639 36.28 5.99 -2.84
CA LEU A 639 36.35 7.45 -2.87
C LEU A 639 35.08 8.08 -3.49
N GLU A 640 34.57 7.48 -4.57
CA GLU A 640 33.33 7.87 -5.23
C GLU A 640 32.09 7.64 -4.34
N LYS A 641 32.02 6.49 -3.65
CA LYS A 641 30.98 6.21 -2.65
C LYS A 641 30.98 7.23 -1.52
N ASP A 642 32.15 7.62 -1.02
CA ASP A 642 32.26 8.60 0.08
C ASP A 642 31.83 10.00 -0.37
N GLN A 643 32.14 10.40 -1.61
CA GLN A 643 31.65 11.66 -2.21
C GLN A 643 30.13 11.67 -2.37
N LEU A 644 29.54 10.59 -2.92
CA LEU A 644 28.08 10.45 -3.04
C LEU A 644 27.38 10.45 -1.67
N SER A 645 28.00 9.84 -0.65
CA SER A 645 27.48 9.84 0.72
C SER A 645 27.45 11.25 1.32
N GLN A 646 28.46 12.08 1.04
CA GLN A 646 28.48 13.49 1.45
C GLN A 646 27.42 14.32 0.72
N GLN A 647 27.22 14.09 -0.59
CA GLN A 647 26.17 14.78 -1.35
C GLN A 647 24.76 14.44 -0.86
N LEU A 648 24.49 13.17 -0.51
CA LEU A 648 23.22 12.75 0.10
C LEU A 648 22.94 13.46 1.43
N GLU A 649 23.95 13.66 2.27
CA GLU A 649 23.79 14.35 3.55
C GLU A 649 23.54 15.85 3.37
N ILE A 650 24.20 16.51 2.40
CA ILE A 650 23.90 17.90 2.03
C ILE A 650 22.45 18.04 1.53
N LEU A 651 21.99 17.13 0.67
CA LEU A 651 20.61 17.14 0.16
C LEU A 651 19.57 16.91 1.26
N ARG A 652 19.86 16.03 2.25
CA ARG A 652 19.01 15.83 3.44
C ARG A 652 18.89 17.11 4.26
N GLN A 653 20.00 17.82 4.48
CA GLN A 653 20.00 19.08 5.21
C GLN A 653 19.22 20.17 4.46
N GLN A 654 19.35 20.23 3.13
CA GLN A 654 18.55 21.14 2.29
C GLN A 654 17.05 20.85 2.37
N MET A 655 16.63 19.58 2.33
CA MET A 655 15.22 19.22 2.58
C MET A 655 14.75 19.65 3.96
N GLN A 656 15.56 19.44 5.02
CA GLN A 656 15.18 19.85 6.38
C GLN A 656 15.00 21.36 6.53
N SER A 657 15.79 22.19 5.82
CA SER A 657 15.53 23.64 5.75
C SER A 657 14.22 23.94 5.02
N ALA A 658 14.00 23.37 3.84
CA ALA A 658 12.80 23.62 3.04
C ALA A 658 11.50 23.22 3.77
N THR A 659 11.51 22.11 4.53
CA THR A 659 10.39 21.71 5.38
C THR A 659 10.13 22.72 6.50
N ARG A 660 11.17 23.19 7.20
CA ARG A 660 11.01 24.22 8.26
C ARG A 660 10.47 25.54 7.71
N ASP A 661 10.92 25.96 6.54
CA ASP A 661 10.43 27.18 5.89
C ASP A 661 8.96 27.04 5.44
N SER A 662 8.57 25.85 4.97
CA SER A 662 7.17 25.50 4.68
C SER A 662 6.29 25.51 5.95
N GLU A 663 6.77 24.93 7.06
CA GLU A 663 6.08 24.96 8.35
C GLU A 663 5.92 26.39 8.88
N ASN A 664 6.95 27.23 8.76
CA ASN A 664 6.91 28.64 9.12
C ASN A 664 5.88 29.41 8.27
N ALA A 665 5.85 29.19 6.95
CA ALA A 665 4.88 29.79 6.05
C ALA A 665 3.43 29.33 6.37
N ALA A 666 3.23 28.06 6.71
CA ALA A 666 1.94 27.52 7.12
C ALA A 666 1.46 28.08 8.47
N GLN A 667 2.37 28.37 9.41
CA GLN A 667 2.04 29.09 10.65
C GLN A 667 1.65 30.55 10.37
N LEU A 668 2.37 31.23 9.47
CA LEU A 668 2.06 32.62 9.08
C LEU A 668 0.69 32.72 8.38
N LEU A 669 0.34 31.76 7.51
CA LEU A 669 -0.99 31.65 6.91
C LEU A 669 -2.08 31.52 7.97
N LYS A 670 -1.95 30.61 8.94
CA LYS A 670 -2.92 30.45 10.04
C LYS A 670 -3.10 31.73 10.87
N GLN A 671 -2.04 32.52 11.06
CA GLN A 671 -2.14 33.84 11.69
C GLN A 671 -2.92 34.84 10.83
N LYS A 672 -2.74 34.82 9.49
CA LYS A 672 -3.48 35.66 8.55
C LYS A 672 -4.95 35.27 8.43
N ASP A 673 -5.27 33.99 8.39
CA ASP A 673 -6.66 33.51 8.41
C ASP A 673 -7.36 33.93 9.71
N SER A 674 -6.67 33.80 10.85
CA SER A 674 -7.16 34.29 12.15
C SER A 674 -7.38 35.80 12.17
N GLN A 675 -6.60 36.58 11.41
CA GLN A 675 -6.77 38.02 11.25
C GLN A 675 -7.98 38.35 10.35
N ILE A 676 -8.15 37.61 9.24
CA ILE A 676 -9.29 37.75 8.31
C ILE A 676 -10.62 37.42 9.00
N ILE A 677 -10.67 36.37 9.82
CA ILE A 677 -11.87 35.97 10.58
C ILE A 677 -12.31 37.10 11.55
N ARG A 678 -11.36 37.76 12.23
CA ARG A 678 -11.67 38.92 13.08
C ARG A 678 -12.21 40.09 12.26
N LEU A 679 -11.50 40.48 11.19
CA LEU A 679 -11.91 41.58 10.33
C LEU A 679 -13.30 41.37 9.71
N ASN A 680 -13.66 40.13 9.35
CA ASN A 680 -15.01 39.79 8.88
C ASN A 680 -16.08 39.94 9.98
N SER A 681 -15.76 39.58 11.23
CA SER A 681 -16.65 39.79 12.39
C SER A 681 -16.83 41.28 12.72
N ASP A 682 -15.76 42.07 12.63
CA ASP A 682 -15.79 43.52 12.80
C ASP A 682 -16.60 44.20 11.67
N LEU A 683 -16.50 43.67 10.45
CA LEU A 683 -17.25 44.14 9.28
C LEU A 683 -18.75 43.82 9.37
N GLU A 684 -19.15 42.63 9.83
CA GLU A 684 -20.57 42.31 10.05
C GLU A 684 -21.19 43.08 11.23
N THR A 685 -20.44 43.31 12.32
CA THR A 685 -20.92 44.17 13.41
C THR A 685 -21.05 45.63 12.97
N ALA A 686 -20.15 46.14 12.11
CA ALA A 686 -20.30 47.44 11.47
C ALA A 686 -21.56 47.50 10.56
N LYS A 687 -21.79 46.49 9.70
CA LYS A 687 -23.02 46.39 8.87
C LYS A 687 -24.31 46.40 9.69
N LEU A 688 -24.34 45.66 10.81
CA LEU A 688 -25.49 45.65 11.72
C LEU A 688 -25.75 47.05 12.30
N LYS A 689 -24.68 47.75 12.75
CA LYS A 689 -24.78 49.11 13.28
C LYS A 689 -25.21 50.15 12.24
N ILE A 690 -24.83 49.97 10.97
CA ILE A 690 -25.33 50.81 9.86
C ILE A 690 -26.84 50.64 9.71
N ARG A 691 -27.37 49.41 9.65
CA ARG A 691 -28.82 49.16 9.55
C ARG A 691 -29.62 49.75 10.72
N ASP A 692 -29.08 49.69 11.93
CA ASP A 692 -29.69 50.24 13.16
C ASP A 692 -29.78 51.78 13.10
N LEU A 693 -28.72 52.43 12.58
CA LEU A 693 -28.70 53.86 12.31
C LEU A 693 -29.65 54.25 11.16
N ASP A 694 -29.71 53.48 10.07
CA ASP A 694 -30.63 53.70 8.96
C ASP A 694 -32.10 53.62 9.42
N GLN A 695 -32.45 52.61 10.23
CA GLN A 695 -33.78 52.47 10.84
C GLN A 695 -34.12 53.65 11.77
N THR A 696 -33.13 54.14 12.53
CA THR A 696 -33.28 55.33 13.38
C THR A 696 -33.54 56.59 12.56
N VAL A 697 -32.80 56.79 11.46
CA VAL A 697 -32.99 57.92 10.52
C VAL A 697 -34.36 57.86 9.84
N GLU A 698 -34.82 56.66 9.46
CA GLU A 698 -36.13 56.50 8.82
C GLU A 698 -37.29 56.76 9.81
N MET A 699 -37.16 56.35 11.08
CA MET A 699 -38.13 56.75 12.13
C MET A 699 -38.13 58.28 12.38
N MET A 700 -36.96 58.93 12.36
CA MET A 700 -36.89 60.39 12.49
C MET A 700 -37.53 61.12 11.30
N ARG A 701 -37.39 60.60 10.07
CA ARG A 701 -38.11 61.12 8.90
C ARG A 701 -39.62 60.97 9.04
N LEU A 702 -40.10 59.81 9.48
CA LEU A 702 -41.53 59.55 9.69
C LEU A 702 -42.15 60.51 10.74
N GLN A 703 -41.40 60.86 11.79
CA GLN A 703 -41.80 61.89 12.76
C GLN A 703 -41.76 63.33 12.21
N GLN A 704 -40.87 63.64 11.25
CA GLN A 704 -40.89 64.93 10.57
C GLN A 704 -42.07 65.04 9.59
N THR A 705 -42.49 63.95 8.95
CA THR A 705 -43.67 63.96 8.06
C THR A 705 -45.02 64.08 8.79
N SER A 706 -45.10 63.80 10.10
CA SER A 706 -46.34 63.93 10.87
C SER A 706 -46.59 65.33 11.44
N THR A 707 -45.67 66.29 11.25
CA THR A 707 -45.72 67.63 11.89
C THR A 707 -45.89 68.79 10.90
N GLN A 708 -46.16 68.54 9.62
CA GLN A 708 -46.45 69.59 8.63
C GLN A 708 -47.77 69.36 7.88
N SER A 709 -48.86 69.95 8.40
CA SER A 709 -50.16 70.00 7.73
C SER A 709 -50.87 71.34 7.94
N HIS A 710 -50.35 72.43 7.37
CA HIS A 710 -51.10 73.68 7.17
C HIS A 710 -50.51 74.58 6.07
N PHE A 711 -51.41 75.35 5.44
CA PHE A 711 -51.19 76.37 4.40
C PHE A 711 -50.74 75.92 3.00
N SER A 712 -50.95 76.84 2.05
CA SER A 712 -51.09 76.58 0.62
C SER A 712 -50.58 77.77 -0.19
N HIS A 713 -50.13 77.53 -1.43
CA HIS A 713 -50.53 78.24 -2.67
C HIS A 713 -49.71 77.71 -3.87
N SER A 714 -50.29 77.79 -5.06
CA SER A 714 -49.70 77.46 -6.38
C SER A 714 -49.16 78.76 -7.06
N PRO A 715 -48.55 78.78 -8.27
CA PRO A 715 -48.50 77.73 -9.30
C PRO A 715 -47.21 77.64 -10.21
N VAL A 716 -47.28 76.72 -11.19
CA VAL A 716 -46.45 76.57 -12.43
C VAL A 716 -44.95 76.22 -12.32
N SER A 717 -44.61 74.98 -12.70
CA SER A 717 -43.68 74.66 -13.82
C SER A 717 -43.53 73.13 -14.02
N PRO A 718 -43.57 72.57 -15.24
CA PRO A 718 -43.35 71.15 -15.49
C PRO A 718 -41.98 70.81 -16.11
N TYR A 719 -41.08 70.17 -15.35
CA TYR A 719 -40.15 69.09 -15.80
C TYR A 719 -39.27 68.62 -14.60
N PRO A 720 -39.01 67.31 -14.42
CA PRO A 720 -38.41 66.80 -13.16
C PRO A 720 -36.88 66.66 -13.15
N LEU A 721 -36.28 67.21 -12.08
CA LEU A 721 -35.20 66.68 -11.22
C LEU A 721 -34.50 65.37 -11.68
N ASN A 722 -33.16 65.29 -11.71
CA ASN A 722 -32.31 65.17 -10.51
C ASN A 722 -30.79 65.27 -10.80
N THR A 723 -29.99 65.76 -9.84
CA THR A 723 -28.70 65.18 -9.32
C THR A 723 -27.75 66.20 -8.66
N ARG A 724 -27.23 65.85 -7.47
CA ARG A 724 -25.90 66.17 -6.89
C ARG A 724 -25.74 65.31 -5.61
N LEU A 725 -24.76 64.41 -5.47
CA LEU A 725 -23.29 64.58 -5.30
C LEU A 725 -22.92 65.15 -3.91
N THR A 726 -21.88 64.70 -3.20
CA THR A 726 -20.87 63.61 -3.41
C THR A 726 -20.95 62.61 -2.22
N SER A 727 -20.06 61.64 -1.90
CA SER A 727 -18.79 61.04 -2.41
C SER A 727 -18.57 59.71 -1.62
N GLY A 728 -17.77 58.72 -2.03
CA GLY A 728 -17.02 58.53 -3.28
C GLY A 728 -15.93 57.46 -3.11
N GLU A 729 -15.81 56.52 -4.06
CA GLU A 729 -14.77 55.46 -4.06
C GLU A 729 -13.84 55.56 -5.29
N LEU A 730 -12.66 54.95 -5.19
CA LEU A 730 -11.50 55.33 -6.01
C LEU A 730 -11.29 54.49 -7.29
N SER A 731 -10.87 55.21 -8.33
CA SER A 731 -9.83 54.78 -9.28
C SER A 731 -10.10 53.56 -10.18
N THR A 732 -10.93 53.75 -11.20
CA THR A 732 -10.63 53.18 -12.52
C THR A 732 -9.47 53.91 -13.18
N ARG A 733 -8.52 53.18 -13.78
CA ARG A 733 -7.62 53.71 -14.83
C ARG A 733 -7.19 52.61 -15.80
N VAL A 734 -7.31 52.92 -17.10
CA VAL A 734 -6.39 52.56 -18.21
C VAL A 734 -6.09 51.05 -18.43
N SER A 735 -6.33 50.45 -19.59
CA SER A 735 -7.05 50.89 -20.80
C SER A 735 -7.32 49.67 -21.70
N TYR A 736 -8.41 49.69 -22.46
CA TYR A 736 -8.62 48.76 -23.58
C TYR A 736 -8.11 49.40 -24.88
N VAL A 737 -7.47 48.62 -25.75
CA VAL A 737 -7.23 49.02 -27.16
C VAL A 737 -8.10 48.11 -28.02
N ALA A 738 -9.03 48.70 -28.76
CA ALA A 738 -9.87 48.00 -29.71
C ALA A 738 -9.29 48.11 -31.13
N VAL A 739 -9.61 47.12 -31.96
CA VAL A 739 -9.66 47.29 -33.42
C VAL A 739 -11.03 46.79 -33.86
N GLU A 740 -11.74 47.62 -34.61
CA GLU A 740 -13.12 47.38 -35.03
C GLU A 740 -13.18 46.63 -36.38
N SER A 741 -14.30 45.96 -36.64
CA SER A 741 -14.85 45.86 -37.99
C SER A 741 -16.38 45.81 -37.94
N THR A 742 -17.02 46.58 -38.82
CA THR A 742 -18.43 47.00 -38.72
C THR A 742 -19.44 45.98 -39.31
N PRO A 743 -20.73 46.05 -38.92
CA PRO A 743 -21.71 45.01 -39.24
C PRO A 743 -22.41 45.19 -40.61
N VAL A 744 -23.08 44.12 -41.05
CA VAL A 744 -24.12 44.14 -42.09
C VAL A 744 -25.46 43.73 -41.45
N SER A 745 -26.55 44.38 -41.85
CA SER A 745 -27.90 44.20 -41.26
C SER A 745 -28.86 43.41 -42.18
N ILE A 746 -30.13 43.29 -41.74
CA ILE A 746 -31.31 42.74 -42.46
C ILE A 746 -31.39 41.18 -42.40
N ALA A 747 -32.48 40.56 -41.92
CA ALA A 747 -33.67 41.11 -41.23
C ALA A 747 -34.47 40.04 -40.43
N THR A 748 -35.30 40.53 -39.50
CA THR A 748 -36.58 39.97 -39.01
C THR A 748 -36.71 38.47 -38.67
N GLY A 749 -37.17 38.20 -37.44
CA GLY A 749 -38.19 37.15 -37.24
C GLY A 749 -37.91 36.07 -36.19
N SER A 750 -37.80 36.43 -34.90
CA SER A 750 -38.09 35.50 -33.81
C SER A 750 -38.51 36.21 -32.53
N ARG A 751 -39.37 35.55 -31.76
CA ARG A 751 -39.92 36.06 -30.49
C ARG A 751 -38.81 36.16 -29.45
N VAL A 752 -38.76 37.26 -28.70
CA VAL A 752 -37.97 37.32 -27.45
C VAL A 752 -38.68 36.42 -26.43
N VAL A 753 -38.25 35.15 -26.38
CA VAL A 753 -38.62 34.25 -25.30
C VAL A 753 -37.81 34.68 -24.07
N LEU A 754 -38.50 35.13 -23.03
CA LEU A 754 -37.92 35.40 -21.71
C LEU A 754 -37.34 34.09 -21.17
N MET A 755 -36.03 33.88 -21.33
CA MET A 755 -35.36 32.71 -20.79
C MET A 755 -35.36 32.77 -19.26
N SER A 756 -35.78 31.67 -18.64
CA SER A 756 -35.68 31.46 -17.20
C SER A 756 -34.21 31.49 -16.76
N SER A 757 -33.95 32.03 -15.56
CA SER A 757 -32.63 32.08 -14.91
C SER A 757 -32.10 30.72 -14.41
N LYS A 758 -32.59 29.62 -14.99
CA LYS A 758 -32.24 28.24 -14.63
C LYS A 758 -31.77 27.44 -15.83
N LEU A 759 -30.93 26.45 -15.57
CA LEU A 759 -30.42 25.50 -16.55
C LEU A 759 -31.45 24.43 -16.91
N ARG A 760 -31.70 24.26 -18.22
CA ARG A 760 -32.39 23.11 -18.82
C ARG A 760 -31.39 22.37 -19.68
N ILE A 761 -30.86 21.27 -19.16
CA ILE A 761 -29.70 20.57 -19.73
C ILE A 761 -30.17 19.47 -20.68
N LEU A 762 -29.63 19.45 -21.90
CA LEU A 762 -29.74 18.34 -22.85
C LEU A 762 -28.49 17.46 -22.77
N VAL A 763 -28.68 16.14 -22.64
CA VAL A 763 -27.61 15.14 -22.56
C VAL A 763 -27.73 14.10 -23.67
N PRO A 764 -27.06 14.30 -24.82
CA PRO A 764 -26.94 13.28 -25.87
C PRO A 764 -26.16 12.03 -25.40
N VAL A 765 -26.77 10.86 -25.49
CA VAL A 765 -26.17 9.56 -25.15
C VAL A 765 -26.19 8.59 -26.34
N LYS A 766 -25.04 7.98 -26.66
CA LYS A 766 -24.91 6.93 -27.69
C LYS A 766 -24.84 5.54 -27.04
N ARG A 767 -25.42 4.54 -27.69
CA ARG A 767 -25.31 3.11 -27.32
C ARG A 767 -24.22 2.46 -28.16
N VAL A 768 -23.14 2.02 -27.51
CA VAL A 768 -21.91 1.51 -28.14
C VAL A 768 -21.56 0.13 -27.60
N ILE A 769 -20.59 -0.57 -28.20
CA ILE A 769 -20.07 -1.83 -27.64
C ILE A 769 -19.46 -1.54 -26.26
N ASP A 770 -19.69 -2.44 -25.30
CA ASP A 770 -19.21 -2.28 -23.93
C ASP A 770 -17.68 -2.20 -23.89
N PHE A 771 -17.13 -1.12 -23.31
CA PHE A 771 -15.70 -0.82 -23.34
C PHE A 771 -14.82 -1.86 -22.62
N ALA A 772 -15.39 -2.73 -21.79
CA ALA A 772 -14.67 -3.85 -21.20
C ALA A 772 -14.46 -5.03 -22.18
N ILE A 773 -15.06 -5.01 -23.37
CA ILE A 773 -14.90 -6.02 -24.41
C ILE A 773 -13.91 -5.52 -25.46
N LYS A 774 -12.78 -6.23 -25.70
CA LYS A 774 -11.92 -5.93 -26.85
C LYS A 774 -12.72 -6.09 -28.15
N PRO A 775 -12.87 -5.03 -28.97
CA PRO A 775 -13.51 -5.13 -30.28
C PRO A 775 -12.79 -6.14 -31.19
N ARG A 776 -13.54 -6.69 -32.15
CA ARG A 776 -13.01 -7.54 -33.23
C ARG A 776 -13.57 -7.06 -34.56
N ILE A 777 -12.74 -7.09 -35.60
CA ILE A 777 -13.16 -6.68 -36.93
C ILE A 777 -14.07 -7.77 -37.53
N ASN A 778 -15.09 -7.36 -38.27
CA ASN A 778 -16.02 -8.25 -38.95
C ASN A 778 -15.30 -9.02 -40.08
N LYS A 779 -15.89 -10.14 -40.55
CA LYS A 779 -15.28 -10.94 -41.63
C LYS A 779 -15.16 -10.23 -42.98
N ALA A 780 -15.80 -9.09 -43.16
CA ALA A 780 -15.74 -8.30 -44.40
C ALA A 780 -14.59 -7.26 -44.38
N GLY A 781 -13.97 -7.00 -43.22
CA GLY A 781 -12.98 -5.94 -43.07
C GLY A 781 -13.55 -4.52 -43.13
N THR A 782 -14.86 -4.34 -42.95
CA THR A 782 -15.57 -3.05 -43.14
C THR A 782 -16.03 -2.38 -41.84
N GLY A 783 -15.87 -3.04 -40.69
CA GLY A 783 -16.37 -2.56 -39.41
C GLY A 783 -16.17 -3.57 -38.28
N VAL A 784 -16.76 -3.30 -37.12
CA VAL A 784 -16.66 -4.15 -35.91
C VAL A 784 -17.75 -5.24 -35.91
N GLU A 785 -17.46 -6.42 -35.35
CA GLU A 785 -18.43 -7.49 -35.15
C GLU A 785 -19.40 -7.14 -34.02
N THR A 786 -20.67 -6.91 -34.38
CA THR A 786 -21.74 -6.46 -33.47
C THR A 786 -22.63 -7.61 -32.96
N LYS A 787 -22.45 -8.84 -33.45
CA LYS A 787 -23.26 -9.99 -33.05
C LYS A 787 -22.72 -10.65 -31.78
N GLY A 788 -23.61 -10.86 -30.79
CA GLY A 788 -23.28 -11.53 -29.53
C GLY A 788 -22.47 -10.71 -28.52
N VAL A 789 -22.07 -9.49 -28.84
CA VAL A 789 -21.36 -8.59 -27.91
C VAL A 789 -22.34 -7.79 -27.03
N LYS A 790 -21.91 -7.47 -25.81
CA LYS A 790 -22.63 -6.58 -24.89
C LYS A 790 -22.47 -5.12 -25.38
N PHE A 791 -23.51 -4.31 -25.17
CA PHE A 791 -23.49 -2.87 -25.43
C PHE A 791 -23.73 -2.11 -24.12
N SER A 792 -23.15 -0.92 -24.00
CA SER A 792 -23.30 0.01 -22.88
C SER A 792 -23.65 1.42 -23.37
N MET A 793 -23.78 2.36 -22.44
CA MET A 793 -23.65 3.78 -22.77
C MET A 793 -22.20 4.08 -23.14
N ASN A 794 -21.99 4.99 -24.08
CA ASN A 794 -20.67 5.52 -24.42
C ASN A 794 -20.02 6.19 -23.17
N PRO A 795 -18.78 5.85 -22.77
CA PRO A 795 -18.18 6.35 -21.52
C PRO A 795 -18.23 7.88 -21.38
N PHE A 796 -17.86 8.61 -22.44
CA PHE A 796 -17.91 10.08 -22.45
C PHE A 796 -19.34 10.64 -22.29
N CYS A 797 -20.36 9.94 -22.78
CA CYS A 797 -21.76 10.31 -22.57
C CYS A 797 -22.24 10.05 -21.13
N ASP A 798 -21.68 9.04 -20.46
CA ASP A 798 -21.99 8.74 -19.06
C ASP A 798 -21.34 9.78 -18.11
N ILE A 799 -20.12 10.24 -18.44
CA ILE A 799 -19.46 11.40 -17.83
C ILE A 799 -20.31 12.68 -18.01
N ALA A 800 -20.85 12.91 -19.20
CA ALA A 800 -21.69 14.08 -19.49
C ALA A 800 -23.02 14.06 -18.71
N LEU A 801 -23.60 12.88 -18.51
CA LEU A 801 -24.78 12.69 -17.67
C LEU A 801 -24.44 12.92 -16.18
N GLU A 802 -23.35 12.36 -15.69
CA GLU A 802 -22.87 12.57 -14.33
C GLU A 802 -22.60 14.05 -14.05
N GLU A 803 -21.96 14.78 -14.97
CA GLU A 803 -21.72 16.22 -14.80
C GLU A 803 -23.04 17.00 -14.70
N SER A 804 -24.02 16.65 -15.52
CA SER A 804 -25.35 17.25 -15.47
C SER A 804 -26.05 17.03 -14.12
N LEU A 805 -25.82 15.87 -13.49
CA LEU A 805 -26.31 15.54 -12.15
C LEU A 805 -25.53 16.30 -11.06
N ARG A 806 -24.19 16.33 -11.14
CA ARG A 806 -23.33 17.07 -10.20
C ARG A 806 -23.59 18.57 -10.24
N LEU A 807 -23.84 19.15 -11.41
CA LEU A 807 -24.23 20.57 -11.54
C LEU A 807 -25.57 20.86 -10.83
N ARG A 808 -26.51 19.91 -10.81
CA ARG A 808 -27.78 20.04 -10.07
C ARG A 808 -27.60 19.88 -8.56
N GLU A 809 -26.71 19.00 -8.13
CA GLU A 809 -26.43 18.72 -6.71
C GLU A 809 -25.57 19.81 -6.05
N ASN A 810 -24.60 20.36 -6.79
CA ASN A 810 -23.73 21.45 -6.31
C ASN A 810 -24.43 22.82 -6.30
N ASN A 811 -25.49 23.01 -7.08
CA ASN A 811 -26.16 24.30 -7.26
C ASN A 811 -27.68 24.17 -7.00
N ASN A 812 -28.06 24.14 -5.72
CA ASN A 812 -29.45 24.01 -5.27
C ASN A 812 -30.40 25.00 -5.98
N GLY A 813 -31.25 24.46 -6.86
CA GLY A 813 -32.28 25.22 -7.59
C GLY A 813 -31.85 25.84 -8.93
N LEU A 814 -30.56 25.76 -9.30
CA LEU A 814 -30.06 26.29 -10.58
C LEU A 814 -30.46 25.40 -11.77
N VAL A 815 -30.43 24.07 -11.62
CA VAL A 815 -30.87 23.14 -12.68
C VAL A 815 -32.35 22.83 -12.51
N ASP A 816 -33.14 23.17 -13.53
CA ASP A 816 -34.59 22.98 -13.57
C ASP A 816 -34.97 21.57 -14.09
N HIS A 817 -34.25 21.08 -15.11
CA HIS A 817 -34.56 19.83 -15.79
C HIS A 817 -33.36 19.27 -16.57
N ILE A 818 -33.14 17.96 -16.49
CA ILE A 818 -32.12 17.20 -17.23
C ILE A 818 -32.83 16.21 -18.17
N HIS A 819 -32.72 16.43 -19.48
CA HIS A 819 -33.27 15.55 -20.51
C HIS A 819 -32.16 14.76 -21.20
N ALA A 820 -32.20 13.43 -21.15
CA ALA A 820 -31.24 12.60 -21.90
C ALA A 820 -31.87 12.07 -23.20
N VAL A 821 -31.15 12.21 -24.32
CA VAL A 821 -31.64 11.88 -25.66
C VAL A 821 -30.71 10.90 -26.36
N SER A 822 -31.26 9.91 -27.07
CA SER A 822 -30.48 9.00 -27.91
C SER A 822 -31.06 8.98 -29.32
N ILE A 823 -30.17 9.00 -30.31
CA ILE A 823 -30.47 8.86 -31.74
C ILE A 823 -29.80 7.55 -32.15
N GLY A 824 -30.57 6.57 -32.62
CA GLY A 824 -30.07 5.21 -32.83
C GLY A 824 -31.17 4.16 -32.89
N PRO A 825 -30.82 2.86 -32.98
CA PRO A 825 -31.80 1.78 -33.08
C PRO A 825 -32.69 1.69 -31.84
N THR A 826 -33.86 1.03 -31.97
CA THR A 826 -34.82 0.80 -30.87
C THR A 826 -34.18 0.29 -29.56
N LYS A 827 -33.08 -0.47 -29.67
CA LYS A 827 -32.28 -1.01 -28.54
C LYS A 827 -31.55 0.09 -27.73
N ALA A 828 -31.39 1.30 -28.26
CA ALA A 828 -30.87 2.47 -27.54
C ALA A 828 -31.80 2.95 -26.40
N GLN A 829 -33.04 2.47 -26.35
CA GLN A 829 -33.88 2.60 -25.15
C GLN A 829 -33.18 2.08 -23.88
N ASP A 830 -32.29 1.08 -23.98
CA ASP A 830 -31.65 0.46 -22.82
C ASP A 830 -30.69 1.43 -22.11
N VAL A 831 -29.93 2.23 -22.87
CA VAL A 831 -29.03 3.25 -22.29
C VAL A 831 -29.81 4.45 -21.74
N LEU A 832 -30.96 4.78 -22.34
CA LEU A 832 -31.89 5.78 -21.80
C LEU A 832 -32.54 5.30 -20.49
N ARG A 833 -32.87 4.01 -20.35
CA ARG A 833 -33.30 3.44 -19.05
C ARG A 833 -32.21 3.55 -18.00
N THR A 834 -30.94 3.36 -18.36
CA THR A 834 -29.79 3.62 -17.46
C THR A 834 -29.71 5.11 -17.08
N ALA A 835 -29.90 6.04 -18.03
CA ALA A 835 -29.89 7.47 -17.73
C ALA A 835 -30.98 7.88 -16.72
N LEU A 836 -32.22 7.38 -16.93
CA LEU A 836 -33.34 7.55 -15.99
C LEU A 836 -33.08 6.91 -14.61
N ALA A 837 -32.23 5.88 -14.54
CA ALA A 837 -31.87 5.19 -13.29
C ALA A 837 -30.74 5.87 -12.52
N LYS A 838 -29.82 6.57 -13.22
CA LYS A 838 -28.79 7.42 -12.58
C LYS A 838 -29.35 8.72 -12.06
N GLY A 839 -30.32 9.33 -12.77
CA GLY A 839 -31.03 10.51 -12.26
C GLY A 839 -31.64 11.45 -13.30
N ALA A 840 -31.61 11.13 -14.61
CA ALA A 840 -32.26 11.95 -15.63
C ALA A 840 -33.78 12.05 -15.39
N ASP A 841 -34.35 13.22 -15.67
CA ASP A 841 -35.74 13.51 -15.35
C ASP A 841 -36.68 12.88 -16.37
N SER A 842 -36.40 13.10 -17.65
CA SER A 842 -37.09 12.51 -18.80
C SER A 842 -36.11 12.09 -19.90
N THR A 843 -36.58 11.24 -20.83
CA THR A 843 -35.79 10.76 -21.97
C THR A 843 -36.60 10.60 -23.24
N THR A 844 -35.99 10.93 -24.37
CA THR A 844 -36.52 10.68 -25.72
C THR A 844 -35.55 9.81 -26.52
N LEU A 845 -36.10 8.79 -27.19
CA LEU A 845 -35.44 8.04 -28.25
C LEU A 845 -35.90 8.59 -29.60
N VAL A 846 -34.95 8.95 -30.47
CA VAL A 846 -35.20 9.12 -31.90
C VAL A 846 -34.76 7.84 -32.59
N ASP A 847 -35.73 7.04 -33.01
CA ASP A 847 -35.50 5.74 -33.64
C ASP A 847 -35.16 5.92 -35.12
N VAL A 848 -34.02 5.37 -35.53
CA VAL A 848 -33.49 5.36 -36.91
C VAL A 848 -33.45 3.94 -37.49
N GLY A 849 -34.03 2.95 -36.79
CA GLY A 849 -33.83 1.54 -37.13
C GLY A 849 -32.37 1.10 -36.95
N ASP A 850 -31.94 0.06 -37.65
CA ASP A 850 -30.54 -0.40 -37.61
C ASP A 850 -29.62 0.39 -38.57
N GLU A 851 -29.97 1.63 -38.95
CA GLU A 851 -29.13 2.54 -39.76
C GLU A 851 -28.05 3.25 -38.93
N GLU A 852 -26.86 3.42 -39.52
CA GLU A 852 -25.76 4.21 -38.94
C GLU A 852 -25.84 5.66 -39.42
N VAL A 853 -25.93 6.61 -38.48
CA VAL A 853 -26.24 8.03 -38.78
C VAL A 853 -25.02 8.92 -38.51
N GLU A 854 -24.62 9.70 -39.52
CA GLU A 854 -23.43 10.55 -39.46
C GLU A 854 -23.54 11.73 -38.47
N PRO A 855 -22.42 12.21 -37.89
CA PRO A 855 -22.38 13.33 -36.94
C PRO A 855 -23.17 14.58 -37.35
N LEU A 856 -23.24 14.91 -38.65
CA LEU A 856 -24.00 16.05 -39.16
C LEU A 856 -25.52 15.85 -39.03
N ALA A 857 -26.02 14.65 -39.36
CA ALA A 857 -27.44 14.32 -39.22
C ALA A 857 -27.83 14.23 -37.73
N VAL A 858 -26.98 13.63 -36.90
CA VAL A 858 -27.14 13.63 -35.43
C VAL A 858 -27.22 15.07 -34.90
N ALA A 859 -26.31 15.96 -35.31
CA ALA A 859 -26.31 17.36 -34.86
C ALA A 859 -27.55 18.16 -35.32
N LYS A 860 -28.06 17.92 -36.54
CA LYS A 860 -29.33 18.52 -37.01
C LYS A 860 -30.52 18.09 -36.14
N ILE A 861 -30.64 16.80 -35.82
CA ILE A 861 -31.71 16.28 -34.93
C ILE A 861 -31.54 16.84 -33.51
N LEU A 862 -30.31 16.91 -32.99
CA LEU A 862 -30.04 17.49 -31.67
C LEU A 862 -30.42 18.98 -31.59
N LYS A 863 -30.20 19.77 -32.66
CA LYS A 863 -30.71 21.15 -32.72
C LYS A 863 -32.23 21.21 -32.54
N LYS A 864 -32.98 20.33 -33.22
CA LYS A 864 -34.44 20.24 -33.05
C LYS A 864 -34.86 19.75 -31.67
N MET A 865 -34.06 18.92 -31.01
CA MET A 865 -34.30 18.53 -29.62
C MET A 865 -33.99 19.65 -28.62
N VAL A 866 -32.99 20.50 -28.86
CA VAL A 866 -32.75 21.73 -28.09
C VAL A 866 -33.94 22.68 -28.21
N GLU A 867 -34.43 22.92 -29.44
CA GLU A 867 -35.64 23.71 -29.72
C GLU A 867 -36.86 23.14 -28.99
N LYS A 868 -37.13 21.83 -29.10
CA LYS A 868 -38.26 21.14 -28.46
C LYS A 868 -38.21 21.20 -26.93
N GLN A 869 -37.04 20.94 -26.33
CA GLN A 869 -36.90 20.86 -24.87
C GLN A 869 -36.67 22.23 -24.20
N ASN A 870 -36.57 23.31 -24.97
CA ASN A 870 -36.19 24.65 -24.50
C ASN A 870 -34.90 24.60 -23.64
N SER A 871 -33.91 23.85 -24.12
CA SER A 871 -32.61 23.73 -23.44
C SER A 871 -31.78 24.99 -23.64
N ASN A 872 -30.96 25.32 -22.65
CA ASN A 872 -29.97 26.40 -22.70
C ASN A 872 -28.54 25.92 -22.39
N LEU A 873 -28.35 24.63 -22.11
CA LEU A 873 -27.05 23.99 -21.97
C LEU A 873 -27.11 22.60 -22.61
N VAL A 874 -26.12 22.25 -23.43
CA VAL A 874 -25.92 20.89 -23.92
C VAL A 874 -24.61 20.36 -23.36
N ILE A 875 -24.63 19.20 -22.71
CA ILE A 875 -23.43 18.49 -22.25
C ILE A 875 -23.42 17.11 -22.92
N LEU A 876 -22.40 16.81 -23.71
CA LEU A 876 -22.23 15.53 -24.39
C LEU A 876 -20.80 15.01 -24.27
N GLY A 877 -20.58 13.73 -24.57
CA GLY A 877 -19.23 13.17 -24.64
C GLY A 877 -18.41 13.78 -25.79
N LYS A 878 -17.10 13.96 -25.61
CA LYS A 878 -16.22 14.47 -26.69
C LYS A 878 -16.15 13.58 -27.93
N GLN A 879 -16.35 12.29 -27.77
CA GLN A 879 -16.10 11.27 -28.78
C GLN A 879 -16.98 10.05 -28.55
N ALA A 880 -17.27 9.30 -29.61
CA ALA A 880 -17.93 8.00 -29.57
C ALA A 880 -16.92 6.88 -29.87
N ILE A 881 -16.86 5.85 -29.03
CA ILE A 881 -15.78 4.83 -29.07
C ILE A 881 -15.97 3.71 -30.12
N ASP A 882 -17.06 3.75 -30.90
CA ASP A 882 -17.43 2.75 -31.90
C ASP A 882 -17.11 3.17 -33.34
N ASP A 883 -17.15 4.47 -33.64
CA ASP A 883 -16.76 5.09 -34.92
C ASP A 883 -15.62 6.13 -34.78
N ASP A 884 -15.07 6.26 -33.57
CA ASP A 884 -14.09 7.29 -33.15
C ASP A 884 -14.54 8.75 -33.40
N ALA A 885 -15.82 8.97 -33.71
CA ALA A 885 -16.33 10.26 -34.16
C ALA A 885 -16.40 11.28 -33.03
N ASN A 886 -15.81 12.46 -33.26
CA ASN A 886 -15.63 13.52 -32.26
C ASN A 886 -16.23 14.88 -32.66
N GLN A 887 -16.99 14.97 -33.74
CA GLN A 887 -17.37 16.23 -34.39
C GLN A 887 -18.76 16.76 -33.98
N THR A 888 -19.63 15.89 -33.44
CA THR A 888 -21.07 16.17 -33.24
C THR A 888 -21.34 17.42 -32.38
N GLY A 889 -20.56 17.66 -31.33
CA GLY A 889 -20.77 18.80 -30.42
C GLY A 889 -20.40 20.13 -31.07
N GLN A 890 -19.34 20.14 -31.86
CA GLN A 890 -18.80 21.29 -32.57
C GLN A 890 -19.71 21.67 -33.75
N ILE A 891 -20.22 20.67 -34.47
CA ILE A 891 -21.26 20.86 -35.49
C ILE A 891 -22.55 21.41 -34.84
N LEU A 892 -22.97 20.87 -33.70
CA LEU A 892 -24.16 21.35 -32.98
C LEU A 892 -24.00 22.81 -32.49
N SER A 893 -22.82 23.17 -31.95
CA SER A 893 -22.46 24.55 -31.59
C SER A 893 -22.57 25.49 -32.78
N GLY A 894 -22.01 25.11 -33.95
CA GLY A 894 -22.13 25.89 -35.18
C GLY A 894 -23.57 26.01 -35.70
N LEU A 895 -24.34 24.92 -35.69
CA LEU A 895 -25.74 24.91 -36.13
C LEU A 895 -26.67 25.73 -35.21
N LEU A 896 -26.33 25.88 -33.93
CA LEU A 896 -27.04 26.71 -32.96
C LEU A 896 -26.51 28.16 -32.90
N ASN A 897 -25.32 28.42 -33.45
CA ASN A 897 -24.52 29.64 -33.22
C ASN A 897 -24.29 29.91 -31.71
N TRP A 898 -23.92 28.86 -30.97
CA TRP A 898 -23.67 28.91 -29.53
C TRP A 898 -22.17 28.78 -29.21
N PRO A 899 -21.65 29.47 -28.18
CA PRO A 899 -20.34 29.19 -27.60
C PRO A 899 -20.13 27.72 -27.28
N GLN A 900 -18.88 27.25 -27.41
CA GLN A 900 -18.48 25.88 -27.10
C GLN A 900 -17.25 25.79 -26.21
N ALA A 901 -17.22 24.76 -25.37
CA ALA A 901 -16.02 24.33 -24.66
C ALA A 901 -15.81 22.81 -24.88
N THR A 902 -14.77 22.45 -25.62
CA THR A 902 -14.43 21.07 -25.97
C THR A 902 -13.47 20.45 -24.96
N ASN A 903 -13.54 19.13 -24.74
CA ASN A 903 -12.62 18.36 -23.88
C ASN A 903 -12.57 18.87 -22.42
N ALA A 904 -13.72 19.22 -21.85
CA ALA A 904 -13.84 19.70 -20.48
C ALA A 904 -13.31 18.67 -19.47
N SER A 905 -12.43 19.12 -18.58
CA SER A 905 -11.92 18.44 -17.39
C SER A 905 -12.37 19.11 -16.08
N LYS A 906 -12.96 20.32 -16.16
CA LYS A 906 -13.71 20.94 -15.06
C LYS A 906 -14.79 21.88 -15.60
N VAL A 907 -16.00 21.86 -15.05
CA VAL A 907 -17.08 22.81 -15.36
C VAL A 907 -17.50 23.56 -14.09
N GLN A 908 -17.70 24.87 -14.19
CA GLN A 908 -18.22 25.73 -13.12
C GLN A 908 -19.22 26.73 -13.70
N VAL A 909 -20.42 26.86 -13.11
CA VAL A 909 -21.46 27.79 -13.57
C VAL A 909 -21.64 28.91 -12.55
N GLU A 910 -21.65 30.15 -13.03
CA GLU A 910 -21.69 31.40 -12.27
C GLU A 910 -22.80 32.29 -12.85
N GLY A 911 -24.05 31.99 -12.53
CA GLY A 911 -25.22 32.64 -13.15
C GLY A 911 -25.25 32.43 -14.65
N ASP A 912 -25.28 33.51 -15.43
CA ASP A 912 -25.32 33.50 -16.90
C ASP A 912 -23.99 33.08 -17.55
N SER A 913 -22.91 32.91 -16.77
CA SER A 913 -21.57 32.58 -17.27
C SER A 913 -21.13 31.18 -16.85
N VAL A 914 -20.37 30.51 -17.71
CA VAL A 914 -19.77 29.20 -17.44
C VAL A 914 -18.26 29.29 -17.66
N THR A 915 -17.50 28.85 -16.66
CA THR A 915 -16.05 28.69 -16.70
C THR A 915 -15.74 27.21 -16.88
N VAL A 916 -15.02 26.86 -17.95
CA VAL A 916 -14.67 25.48 -18.29
C VAL A 916 -13.15 25.36 -18.43
N THR A 917 -12.53 24.51 -17.62
CA THR A 917 -11.16 24.04 -17.87
C THR A 917 -11.22 22.84 -18.82
N ARG A 918 -10.40 22.87 -19.86
CA ARG A 918 -10.29 21.80 -20.86
C ARG A 918 -8.86 21.31 -21.03
N GLU A 919 -8.76 20.07 -21.48
CA GLU A 919 -7.49 19.45 -21.88
C GLU A 919 -7.10 19.89 -23.30
N ILE A 920 -5.82 20.20 -23.46
CA ILE A 920 -5.15 20.53 -24.73
C ILE A 920 -3.78 19.84 -24.78
N ASP A 921 -3.16 19.71 -25.95
CA ASP A 921 -1.93 18.93 -26.11
C ASP A 921 -0.75 19.47 -25.26
N GLY A 922 -0.77 20.76 -24.91
CA GLY A 922 0.19 21.41 -24.01
C GLY A 922 -0.20 21.45 -22.52
N GLY A 923 -1.23 20.71 -22.09
CA GLY A 923 -1.71 20.68 -20.70
C GLY A 923 -3.20 21.04 -20.58
N SER A 924 -3.52 22.08 -19.81
CA SER A 924 -4.90 22.54 -19.64
C SER A 924 -5.07 24.03 -19.96
N GLY A 925 -6.28 24.42 -20.36
CA GLY A 925 -6.64 25.80 -20.64
C GLY A 925 -8.06 26.10 -20.19
N THR A 926 -8.27 27.27 -19.57
CA THR A 926 -9.58 27.69 -19.06
C THR A 926 -10.24 28.69 -19.99
N LEU A 927 -11.48 28.42 -20.36
CA LEU A 927 -12.36 29.28 -21.15
C LEU A 927 -13.51 29.78 -20.27
N ARG A 928 -14.01 30.99 -20.54
CA ARG A 928 -15.25 31.51 -19.93
C ARG A 928 -16.19 31.99 -21.02
N ALA A 929 -17.41 31.49 -21.02
CA ALA A 929 -18.46 31.80 -22.00
C ALA A 929 -19.76 32.18 -21.30
N LYS A 930 -20.73 32.71 -22.04
CA LYS A 930 -22.11 32.90 -21.56
C LYS A 930 -23.00 31.75 -22.01
N LEU A 931 -24.07 31.52 -21.26
CA LEU A 931 -25.21 30.72 -21.69
C LEU A 931 -25.97 31.45 -22.82
N PRO A 932 -26.63 30.72 -23.74
CA PRO A 932 -26.63 29.26 -23.86
C PRO A 932 -25.35 28.71 -24.52
N MET A 933 -24.93 27.49 -24.17
CA MET A 933 -23.67 26.92 -24.69
C MET A 933 -23.67 25.39 -24.87
N VAL A 934 -22.63 24.88 -25.55
CA VAL A 934 -22.34 23.45 -25.73
C VAL A 934 -21.03 23.07 -25.02
N ILE A 935 -21.02 21.99 -24.24
CA ILE A 935 -19.84 21.43 -23.58
C ILE A 935 -19.61 20.00 -24.08
N THR A 936 -18.37 19.67 -24.45
CA THR A 936 -17.97 18.27 -24.68
C THR A 936 -17.02 17.79 -23.58
N THR A 937 -17.26 16.60 -23.03
CA THR A 937 -16.58 16.10 -21.81
C THR A 937 -15.46 15.12 -22.10
N ASP A 938 -14.36 15.22 -21.34
CA ASP A 938 -13.28 14.24 -21.28
C ASP A 938 -13.45 13.28 -20.08
N LEU A 939 -12.78 12.12 -20.09
CA LEU A 939 -12.81 11.16 -18.98
C LEU A 939 -12.28 11.75 -17.66
N ARG A 940 -11.43 12.79 -17.72
CA ARG A 940 -10.85 13.46 -16.53
C ARG A 940 -11.85 14.32 -15.74
N LEU A 941 -13.06 14.55 -16.25
CA LEU A 941 -14.02 15.49 -15.65
C LEU A 941 -14.64 15.00 -14.34
N ASN A 942 -15.07 13.74 -14.29
CA ASN A 942 -15.75 13.15 -13.14
C ASN A 942 -15.75 11.61 -13.23
N GLU A 943 -16.37 10.95 -12.26
CA GLU A 943 -16.57 9.50 -12.25
C GLU A 943 -18.08 9.19 -12.23
N PRO A 944 -18.64 8.46 -13.22
CA PRO A 944 -20.08 8.26 -13.32
C PRO A 944 -20.62 7.28 -12.28
N ARG A 945 -21.59 7.72 -11.46
CA ARG A 945 -22.16 6.90 -10.38
C ARG A 945 -22.87 5.64 -10.90
N TYR A 946 -22.89 4.58 -10.10
CA TYR A 946 -23.71 3.39 -10.39
C TYR A 946 -25.20 3.65 -10.10
N ALA A 947 -26.08 3.17 -10.96
CA ALA A 947 -27.52 3.21 -10.72
C ALA A 947 -27.93 2.09 -9.74
N SER A 948 -28.52 2.44 -8.61
CA SER A 948 -28.97 1.45 -7.62
C SER A 948 -30.13 0.59 -8.14
N LEU A 949 -30.20 -0.68 -7.71
CA LEU A 949 -31.24 -1.62 -8.17
C LEU A 949 -32.68 -1.08 -7.99
N PRO A 950 -33.06 -0.41 -6.88
CA PRO A 950 -34.37 0.23 -6.75
C PRO A 950 -34.62 1.32 -7.80
N ASN A 951 -33.59 2.11 -8.15
CA ASN A 951 -33.73 3.16 -9.16
C ASN A 951 -33.80 2.57 -10.59
N ILE A 952 -33.09 1.47 -10.88
CA ILE A 952 -33.27 0.71 -12.14
C ILE A 952 -34.71 0.19 -12.26
N MET A 953 -35.31 -0.31 -11.17
CA MET A 953 -36.72 -0.74 -11.16
C MET A 953 -37.71 0.42 -11.35
N LYS A 954 -37.46 1.60 -10.75
CA LYS A 954 -38.25 2.82 -11.01
C LYS A 954 -38.11 3.30 -12.46
N ALA A 955 -36.89 3.30 -13.00
CA ALA A 955 -36.58 3.75 -14.34
C ALA A 955 -37.24 2.91 -15.44
N LYS A 956 -37.47 1.61 -15.20
CA LYS A 956 -38.29 0.77 -16.09
C LYS A 956 -39.77 1.19 -16.15
N LYS A 957 -40.29 1.87 -15.11
CA LYS A 957 -41.70 2.32 -15.03
C LYS A 957 -41.93 3.76 -15.49
N LYS A 958 -40.91 4.63 -15.50
CA LYS A 958 -41.01 5.98 -16.09
C LYS A 958 -41.45 5.91 -17.57
N PRO A 959 -42.20 6.89 -18.10
CA PRO A 959 -42.40 7.00 -19.55
C PRO A 959 -41.07 7.30 -20.26
N LEU A 960 -40.97 6.87 -21.53
CA LEU A 960 -39.87 7.17 -22.44
C LEU A 960 -40.51 7.54 -23.77
N GLU A 961 -40.26 8.74 -24.27
CA GLU A 961 -40.81 9.20 -25.54
C GLU A 961 -40.07 8.49 -26.69
N LYS A 962 -40.82 8.03 -27.70
CA LYS A 962 -40.25 7.51 -28.94
C LYS A 962 -40.74 8.34 -30.11
N LEU A 963 -39.80 8.89 -30.87
CA LEU A 963 -39.99 9.62 -32.11
C LEU A 963 -39.28 8.87 -33.24
N LYS A 964 -39.65 9.13 -34.49
CA LYS A 964 -38.91 8.64 -35.65
C LYS A 964 -38.01 9.75 -36.19
N ALA A 965 -36.94 9.37 -36.89
CA ALA A 965 -36.10 10.35 -37.59
C ALA A 965 -36.86 11.18 -38.65
N SER A 966 -37.91 10.60 -39.26
CA SER A 966 -38.83 11.28 -40.18
C SER A 966 -39.48 12.53 -39.59
N ASP A 967 -39.63 12.59 -38.27
CA ASP A 967 -40.42 13.61 -37.58
C ASP A 967 -39.65 14.95 -37.45
N PHE A 968 -38.41 14.98 -37.94
CA PHE A 968 -37.46 16.10 -37.80
C PHE A 968 -37.08 16.81 -39.10
N ASP A 969 -37.52 16.29 -40.27
CA ASP A 969 -37.14 16.78 -41.61
C ASP A 969 -35.61 16.86 -41.81
N VAL A 970 -34.92 15.75 -41.52
CA VAL A 970 -33.46 15.64 -41.60
C VAL A 970 -33.06 14.55 -42.61
N ASP A 971 -32.36 14.97 -43.67
CA ASP A 971 -31.57 14.13 -44.55
C ASP A 971 -30.56 13.25 -43.74
N LEU A 972 -30.74 11.93 -43.83
CA LEU A 972 -29.88 10.90 -43.22
C LEU A 972 -28.92 10.24 -44.23
N THR A 973 -28.90 10.65 -45.51
CA THR A 973 -28.10 9.96 -46.53
C THR A 973 -26.62 9.96 -46.16
N LYS A 974 -26.01 8.76 -46.19
CA LYS A 974 -24.57 8.61 -45.95
C LYS A 974 -23.76 9.32 -47.03
N ARG A 975 -22.72 10.02 -46.60
CA ARG A 975 -21.78 10.82 -47.40
C ARG A 975 -20.38 10.22 -47.37
N VAL A 976 -20.10 9.33 -46.42
CA VAL A 976 -18.83 8.61 -46.25
C VAL A 976 -19.06 7.10 -46.40
N GLU A 977 -18.13 6.42 -47.09
CA GLU A 977 -18.09 4.97 -47.24
C GLU A 977 -16.84 4.38 -46.57
N THR A 978 -17.02 3.40 -45.68
CA THR A 978 -15.92 2.74 -44.96
C THR A 978 -15.27 1.66 -45.81
N LEU A 979 -14.20 2.02 -46.52
CA LEU A 979 -13.51 1.11 -47.44
C LEU A 979 -12.81 -0.08 -46.74
N LYS A 980 -12.21 0.13 -45.57
CA LYS A 980 -11.44 -0.90 -44.84
C LYS A 980 -11.21 -0.54 -43.37
N VAL A 981 -11.13 -1.55 -42.51
CA VAL A 981 -10.72 -1.50 -41.10
C VAL A 981 -9.71 -2.63 -40.84
N GLU A 982 -8.61 -2.34 -40.15
CA GLU A 982 -7.54 -3.31 -39.81
C GLU A 982 -7.13 -3.21 -38.34
N GLU A 983 -6.66 -4.30 -37.72
CA GLU A 983 -6.13 -4.22 -36.36
C GLU A 983 -4.77 -3.48 -36.38
N PRO A 984 -4.48 -2.61 -35.39
CA PRO A 984 -3.19 -1.94 -35.33
C PRO A 984 -2.05 -2.96 -35.21
N PRO A 985 -0.89 -2.74 -35.86
CA PRO A 985 0.24 -3.66 -35.79
C PRO A 985 0.61 -4.01 -34.35
N ALA A 986 0.81 -5.29 -34.07
CA ALA A 986 1.19 -5.76 -32.74
C ALA A 986 2.43 -5.00 -32.25
N ARG A 987 2.35 -4.41 -31.05
CA ARG A 987 3.48 -3.69 -30.43
C ARG A 987 4.69 -4.62 -30.40
N LYS A 988 5.77 -4.21 -31.07
CA LYS A 988 7.09 -4.85 -30.94
C LYS A 988 7.55 -4.76 -29.49
N ALA A 989 8.33 -5.74 -29.04
CA ALA A 989 8.94 -5.69 -27.72
C ALA A 989 9.78 -4.42 -27.55
N GLY A 990 9.71 -3.79 -26.37
CA GLY A 990 10.57 -2.68 -26.03
C GLY A 990 12.03 -3.13 -25.85
N VAL A 991 12.97 -2.26 -26.19
CA VAL A 991 14.39 -2.50 -25.95
C VAL A 991 14.67 -2.29 -24.46
N ARG A 992 15.28 -3.27 -23.80
CA ARG A 992 15.95 -3.06 -22.50
C ARG A 992 17.35 -2.52 -22.77
N VAL A 993 17.77 -1.58 -21.95
CA VAL A 993 19.06 -0.88 -22.03
C VAL A 993 19.77 -1.03 -20.68
N GLU A 994 21.10 -1.01 -20.69
CA GLU A 994 21.93 -1.31 -19.51
C GLU A 994 22.14 -0.09 -18.61
N SER A 995 21.88 1.13 -19.12
CA SER A 995 22.09 2.38 -18.39
C SER A 995 21.05 3.46 -18.73
N VAL A 996 20.98 4.48 -17.86
CA VAL A 996 20.16 5.68 -18.10
C VAL A 996 20.72 6.53 -19.25
N ASP A 997 22.04 6.56 -19.44
CA ASP A 997 22.66 7.27 -20.57
C ASP A 997 22.38 6.58 -21.91
N GLU A 998 22.35 5.25 -21.93
CA GLU A 998 21.87 4.49 -23.10
C GLU A 998 20.38 4.75 -23.35
N LEU A 999 19.54 4.79 -22.30
CA LEU A 999 18.11 5.15 -22.44
C LEU A 999 17.96 6.54 -23.06
N ILE A 1000 18.64 7.55 -22.55
CA ILE A 1000 18.61 8.92 -23.06
C ILE A 1000 19.14 8.97 -24.50
N SER A 1001 20.18 8.22 -24.83
CA SER A 1001 20.74 8.14 -26.19
C SER A 1001 19.74 7.51 -27.16
N LYS A 1002 19.09 6.39 -26.78
CA LYS A 1002 18.06 5.73 -27.58
C LYS A 1002 16.80 6.59 -27.73
N LEU A 1003 16.40 7.34 -26.71
CA LEU A 1003 15.29 8.29 -26.79
C LEU A 1003 15.59 9.45 -27.74
N LYS A 1004 16.83 9.95 -27.77
CA LYS A 1004 17.29 10.97 -28.74
C LYS A 1004 17.39 10.43 -30.17
N GLU A 1005 17.87 9.19 -30.36
CA GLU A 1005 17.90 8.51 -31.67
C GLU A 1005 16.49 8.45 -32.30
N ILE A 1006 15.47 8.13 -31.49
CA ILE A 1006 14.06 8.08 -31.95
C ILE A 1006 13.33 9.42 -31.87
N LYS A 1007 14.01 10.51 -31.46
CA LYS A 1007 13.46 11.87 -31.28
C LYS A 1007 12.26 11.94 -30.32
N ALA A 1008 12.29 11.13 -29.26
CA ALA A 1008 11.39 11.23 -28.11
C ALA A 1008 11.93 12.18 -27.02
N LEU A 1009 13.21 12.55 -27.12
CA LEU A 1009 13.92 13.62 -26.41
C LEU A 1009 14.79 14.40 -27.40
#